data_AF-A0A841SV52-F1
#
_entry.id   AF-A0A841SV52-F1
#
_cell.length_a   1.000
_cell.length_b   1.000
_cell.length_c   1.000
_cell.angle_alpha   90.00
_cell.angle_beta   90.00
_cell.angle_gamma   90.00
#
_symmetry.space_group_name_H-M   'P 1'
#
loop_
_entity.id
_entity.type
_entity.pdbx_description
1 polymer ?
#
loop_
_entity_poly.entity_id
_entity_poly.type
_entity_poly.pdbx_seq_one_letter_code
_entity_poly.pdbx_strand_id
1 'polypeptide(L)'
;MLNSRSSSRRRSWIYLLLAIVVLVQIAWVPPHKNVAEAADNGLALKPYMGWSSFSLQVYDGPSGNWISEEKIKMISDAMHEKLQAHGFEYINIDAGWNGSMDEYARPIPSTTLYPNGFENLVDYVHAKGQKIGLYFIPGVSPQAVEQDLPIYGADGCTIGDIVVKPYKYADYWNLGYKIDFSNPCAQKYVDSIADLIASWGVDFVKFDSVTPGSGHNDESIDARDDVKAWSTALSRHGIWLELSWALDHNYVDYWKKYANGWRVNWDVEAYDPEVGMTTWANIARLFPDVALWWRDAGPGGWNDLDSLNVGNGLTSGLTRDERRTAATLWAASAAPFYTGDDLTNLDEYGLSLYTNDEVIAVNQAGRPIHPVSTATKQQVWYANNGDGTYTVALFNLGTKAANIGVNWSDIGLSGSASVRDLWSHTELGAFQTGIAPVYLEPHASRLFKVTALNGTSIVNDDDTGMEYSGSWTRNGGNQLVQDAQDLSVSVIDSTYGGPEEPGTEQPSSYSVVLNDNDPAIQYANKWGYSSGRSFGDYMGDVHYGEPDNGTEPEFSYAFSGTGIELWSEKSNSSGKIDIYIDGEFKETVDSSGDPQTGQIPVYSISDLPPGEHTLRAVRNPGGQYFFILDALKVTTASLLGTPSATSFDKNEPSDITVELPLGTSSLTDIKNGTSALARGSDYAISGNVVTIPSTYLAQQPSGQTTRLAFEFAGGDSQELSIAVTGSANAGRYAMINNNDPAIRYTGAWNNSGGRNLGDYMDDVHWTENNEAFFTYSFHGTGIDLISEVDSGQGDIEIFLDGVSQGTVSTYDPNASNKPQVTVYSVGGLPKDFHTLKAVKKSGRFMLLDALRVKLPDLIDTSAAEFDLAAGKQADVTVGLMDDAGDLVGIYNGSAALAEGVDYTVAGAQATIKKEYLAAQPVGTTKLTFRFSGDYADDVHGTTENGASFEYSFKGTGIELLSPTGPKLGQMDVYVDGELVQTVDAHADSRGALKSLYKVSSLPNGTHTIRVVKKSGEWMLADALRFEVPVQPVSPGHGGGNGGGNGGGHGGGNGAGHGGGNGGGNGGGNGSGNGGGNGGGNGGGNGGGNGGGNGGR
;
A
#
# COMPACT_ATOMS: atom_id res chain seq x y z
N MET A 1 77.63 41.99 -4.16
CA MET A 1 76.22 42.14 -3.74
C MET A 1 75.44 40.93 -4.24
N LEU A 2 75.35 39.90 -3.42
CA LEU A 2 74.60 38.67 -3.67
C LEU A 2 73.33 38.75 -2.81
N ASN A 3 72.16 38.90 -3.46
CA ASN A 3 70.84 38.41 -3.03
C ASN A 3 69.68 39.26 -3.59
N SER A 4 69.45 39.22 -4.91
CA SER A 4 68.15 39.64 -5.48
C SER A 4 67.66 38.77 -6.65
N ARG A 5 68.04 37.48 -6.70
CA ARG A 5 67.54 36.55 -7.74
C ARG A 5 66.63 35.42 -7.24
N SER A 6 66.26 35.44 -5.95
CA SER A 6 65.48 34.35 -5.33
C SER A 6 63.96 34.61 -5.26
N SER A 7 63.48 35.85 -5.33
CA SER A 7 62.04 36.14 -5.14
C SER A 7 61.17 36.05 -6.39
N SER A 8 61.71 36.23 -7.60
CA SER A 8 60.89 36.14 -8.83
C SER A 8 60.59 34.70 -9.24
N ARG A 9 61.51 33.75 -9.00
CA ARG A 9 61.28 32.34 -9.30
C ARG A 9 60.20 31.72 -8.38
N ARG A 10 60.13 32.08 -7.09
CA ARG A 10 59.07 31.56 -6.20
C ARG A 10 57.68 32.03 -6.59
N ARG A 11 57.51 33.27 -7.08
CA ARG A 11 56.20 33.75 -7.57
C ARG A 11 55.80 33.07 -8.88
N SER A 12 56.72 32.88 -9.82
CA SER A 12 56.42 32.18 -11.07
C SER A 12 56.08 30.70 -10.86
N TRP A 13 56.70 30.02 -9.88
CA TRP A 13 56.35 28.64 -9.53
C TRP A 13 54.99 28.53 -8.82
N ILE A 14 54.60 29.53 -8.02
CA ILE A 14 53.27 29.59 -7.40
C ILE A 14 52.18 29.84 -8.44
N TYR A 15 52.40 30.72 -9.42
CA TYR A 15 51.45 30.92 -10.52
C TYR A 15 51.39 29.73 -11.49
N LEU A 16 52.51 29.01 -11.69
CA LEU A 16 52.50 27.77 -12.49
C LEU A 16 51.81 26.62 -11.75
N LEU A 17 51.98 26.51 -10.42
CA LEU A 17 51.25 25.54 -9.58
C LEU A 17 49.76 25.89 -9.47
N LEU A 18 49.39 27.17 -9.37
CA LEU A 18 47.99 27.61 -9.43
C LEU A 18 47.39 27.37 -10.82
N ALA A 19 48.13 27.61 -11.90
CA ALA A 19 47.68 27.29 -13.26
C ALA A 19 47.56 25.78 -13.49
N ILE A 20 48.44 24.96 -12.92
CA ILE A 20 48.36 23.49 -12.99
C ILE A 20 47.23 22.96 -12.09
N VAL A 21 46.97 23.55 -10.91
CA VAL A 21 45.83 23.17 -10.06
C VAL A 21 44.50 23.60 -10.71
N VAL A 22 44.45 24.77 -11.36
CA VAL A 22 43.27 25.20 -12.14
C VAL A 22 43.10 24.37 -13.42
N LEU A 23 44.17 23.92 -14.07
CA LEU A 23 44.08 23.03 -15.25
C LEU A 23 43.82 21.56 -14.89
N VAL A 24 44.22 21.10 -13.69
CA VAL A 24 43.92 19.75 -13.18
C VAL A 24 42.52 19.68 -12.56
N GLN A 25 41.94 20.81 -12.12
CA GLN A 25 40.51 20.89 -11.78
C GLN A 25 39.56 20.96 -13.00
N ILE A 26 40.09 21.09 -14.21
CA ILE A 26 39.32 21.04 -15.47
C ILE A 26 39.36 19.63 -16.11
N ALA A 27 40.13 18.68 -15.56
CA ALA A 27 40.34 17.37 -16.18
C ALA A 27 39.94 16.16 -15.31
N TRP A 28 39.03 16.35 -14.35
CA TRP A 28 38.31 15.23 -13.74
C TRP A 28 36.82 15.53 -13.77
N VAL A 29 36.22 15.30 -14.94
CA VAL A 29 34.78 15.14 -15.07
C VAL A 29 34.49 13.71 -14.60
N PRO A 30 33.97 13.50 -13.37
CA PRO A 30 33.41 12.19 -13.04
C PRO A 30 32.36 11.85 -14.10
N PRO A 31 32.17 10.57 -14.48
CA PRO A 31 31.15 10.22 -15.45
C PRO A 31 29.82 10.81 -14.97
N HIS A 32 29.25 11.70 -15.78
CA HIS A 32 27.94 12.28 -15.52
C HIS A 32 26.96 11.14 -15.29
N LYS A 33 26.56 10.91 -14.04
CA LYS A 33 25.26 10.31 -13.78
C LYS A 33 24.26 11.43 -14.01
N ASN A 34 23.96 11.64 -15.29
CA ASN A 34 22.80 12.41 -15.70
C ASN A 34 21.59 11.74 -15.04
N VAL A 35 20.77 12.48 -14.30
CA VAL A 35 19.33 12.24 -14.45
C VAL A 35 19.08 12.56 -15.91
N ALA A 36 18.52 11.62 -16.66
CA ALA A 36 18.34 11.84 -18.08
C ALA A 36 17.40 13.03 -18.29
N GLU A 37 17.92 14.13 -18.84
CA GLU A 37 17.09 15.13 -19.50
C GLU A 37 16.48 14.47 -20.74
N ALA A 38 15.17 14.65 -20.92
CA ALA A 38 14.48 14.12 -22.08
C ALA A 38 15.00 14.77 -23.37
N ALA A 39 14.72 14.17 -24.53
CA ALA A 39 15.10 14.73 -25.82
C ALA A 39 14.37 16.07 -26.07
N ASP A 40 14.99 17.19 -25.69
CA ASP A 40 14.45 18.53 -25.96
C ASP A 40 14.78 18.97 -27.39
N ASN A 41 14.04 18.39 -28.34
CA ASN A 41 14.00 18.83 -29.74
C ASN A 41 12.83 19.78 -30.02
N GLY A 42 12.11 20.22 -28.98
CA GLY A 42 10.93 21.07 -29.07
C GLY A 42 9.66 20.40 -29.61
N LEU A 43 9.67 19.11 -29.97
CA LEU A 43 8.48 18.42 -30.51
C LEU A 43 7.54 17.94 -29.40
N ALA A 44 8.09 17.35 -28.33
CA ALA A 44 7.33 16.77 -27.22
C ALA A 44 6.90 17.79 -26.15
N LEU A 45 6.70 19.05 -26.51
CA LEU A 45 6.20 20.07 -25.56
C LEU A 45 4.74 19.80 -25.13
N LYS A 46 3.99 19.08 -25.97
CA LYS A 46 2.64 18.59 -25.69
C LYS A 46 2.50 17.17 -26.22
N PRO A 47 1.60 16.35 -25.64
CA PRO A 47 1.28 15.05 -26.22
C PRO A 47 0.64 15.27 -27.60
N TYR A 48 1.08 14.49 -28.59
CA TYR A 48 0.54 14.59 -29.93
C TYR A 48 -0.90 14.07 -29.99
N MET A 49 -1.67 14.56 -30.96
CA MET A 49 -3.05 14.15 -31.19
C MET A 49 -3.23 13.71 -32.63
N GLY A 50 -3.89 12.57 -32.87
CA GLY A 50 -3.94 12.04 -34.24
C GLY A 50 -4.66 10.72 -34.43
N TRP A 51 -4.21 9.96 -35.42
CA TRP A 51 -4.73 8.67 -35.80
C TRP A 51 -3.60 7.71 -36.18
N SER A 52 -3.76 6.41 -35.89
CA SER A 52 -2.86 5.34 -36.34
C SER A 52 -3.63 4.23 -37.04
N SER A 53 -3.07 3.68 -38.12
CA SER A 53 -3.78 2.67 -38.94
C SER A 53 -3.93 1.30 -38.31
N PHE A 54 -3.14 0.97 -37.29
CA PHE A 54 -2.99 -0.40 -36.81
C PHE A 54 -4.30 -1.04 -36.31
N SER A 55 -5.04 -0.37 -35.43
CA SER A 55 -6.26 -0.93 -34.84
C SER A 55 -7.32 -1.23 -35.90
N LEU A 56 -7.45 -0.34 -36.90
CA LEU A 56 -8.36 -0.56 -38.03
C LEU A 56 -7.90 -1.72 -38.91
N GLN A 57 -6.59 -1.84 -39.19
CA GLN A 57 -6.03 -2.97 -39.94
C GLN A 57 -6.28 -4.31 -39.22
N VAL A 58 -6.08 -4.35 -37.90
CA VAL A 58 -6.34 -5.55 -37.08
C VAL A 58 -7.82 -5.91 -37.09
N TYR A 59 -8.70 -4.92 -36.96
CA TYR A 59 -10.15 -5.13 -36.96
C TYR A 59 -10.69 -5.59 -38.32
N ASP A 60 -10.25 -4.97 -39.42
CA ASP A 60 -10.69 -5.32 -40.78
C ASP A 60 -10.07 -6.64 -41.30
N GLY A 61 -9.08 -7.20 -40.59
CA GLY A 61 -8.55 -8.55 -40.81
C GLY A 61 -7.02 -8.63 -40.69
N PRO A 62 -6.46 -9.43 -39.77
CA PRO A 62 -5.02 -9.44 -39.43
C PRO A 62 -4.10 -10.04 -40.50
N SER A 63 -4.59 -10.35 -41.71
CA SER A 63 -3.80 -10.91 -42.81
C SER A 63 -4.28 -10.37 -44.16
N GLY A 64 -3.55 -9.39 -44.70
CA GLY A 64 -3.67 -9.01 -46.13
C GLY A 64 -4.45 -7.73 -46.44
N ASN A 65 -4.99 -7.04 -45.45
CA ASN A 65 -5.69 -5.75 -45.62
C ASN A 65 -4.82 -4.58 -45.13
N TRP A 66 -3.58 -4.47 -45.62
CA TRP A 66 -2.75 -3.30 -45.35
C TRP A 66 -3.45 -2.03 -45.84
N ILE A 67 -3.37 -0.96 -45.03
CA ILE A 67 -4.06 0.29 -45.31
C ILE A 67 -3.59 0.85 -46.68
N SER A 68 -4.55 1.25 -47.53
CA SER A 68 -4.26 1.78 -48.87
C SER A 68 -4.23 3.30 -48.89
N GLU A 69 -3.61 3.88 -49.93
CA GLU A 69 -3.63 5.33 -50.19
C GLU A 69 -5.05 5.91 -50.15
N GLU A 70 -6.02 5.22 -50.75
CA GLU A 70 -7.43 5.66 -50.78
C GLU A 70 -8.04 5.73 -49.38
N LYS A 71 -7.85 4.69 -48.55
CA LYS A 71 -8.39 4.66 -47.19
C LYS A 71 -7.71 5.70 -46.31
N ILE A 72 -6.40 5.92 -46.45
CA ILE A 72 -5.69 6.98 -45.71
C ILE A 72 -6.24 8.36 -46.08
N LYS A 73 -6.46 8.64 -47.37
CA LYS A 73 -7.08 9.91 -47.81
C LYS A 73 -8.47 10.11 -47.22
N MET A 74 -9.29 9.05 -47.15
CA MET A 74 -10.61 9.11 -46.49
C MET A 74 -10.51 9.43 -45.00
N ILE A 75 -9.56 8.81 -44.28
CA ILE A 75 -9.31 9.08 -42.87
C ILE A 75 -8.79 10.51 -42.67
N SER A 76 -7.88 10.97 -43.52
CA SER A 76 -7.36 12.34 -43.53
C SER A 76 -8.47 13.38 -43.72
N ASP A 77 -9.37 13.16 -44.68
CA ASP A 77 -10.53 14.03 -44.89
C ASP A 77 -11.48 14.04 -43.69
N ALA A 78 -11.78 12.86 -43.12
CA ALA A 78 -12.65 12.75 -41.95
C ALA A 78 -12.03 13.41 -40.70
N MET A 79 -10.72 13.25 -40.48
CA MET A 79 -10.00 13.91 -39.39
C MET A 79 -10.02 15.43 -39.58
N HIS A 80 -9.78 15.90 -40.81
CA HIS A 80 -9.82 17.33 -41.15
C HIS A 80 -11.19 17.95 -40.85
N GLU A 81 -12.26 17.27 -41.23
CA GLU A 81 -13.62 17.76 -41.03
C GLU A 81 -14.07 17.70 -39.57
N LYS A 82 -13.74 16.62 -38.84
CA LYS A 82 -14.37 16.31 -37.55
C LYS A 82 -13.51 16.63 -36.33
N LEU A 83 -12.19 16.46 -36.43
CA LEU A 83 -11.30 16.44 -35.26
C LEU A 83 -10.20 17.49 -35.30
N GLN A 84 -9.77 17.94 -36.48
CA GLN A 84 -8.60 18.81 -36.62
C GLN A 84 -8.78 20.20 -35.98
N ALA A 85 -10.01 20.72 -35.92
CA ALA A 85 -10.32 21.95 -35.19
C ALA A 85 -10.04 21.85 -33.67
N HIS A 86 -9.95 20.63 -33.15
CA HIS A 86 -9.67 20.30 -31.75
C HIS A 86 -8.22 19.84 -31.51
N GLY A 87 -7.34 19.92 -32.52
CA GLY A 87 -5.90 19.68 -32.39
C GLY A 87 -5.39 18.37 -33.00
N PHE A 88 -6.25 17.49 -33.53
CA PHE A 88 -5.81 16.25 -34.18
C PHE A 88 -5.13 16.53 -35.52
N GLU A 89 -3.83 16.25 -35.62
CA GLU A 89 -3.05 16.58 -36.82
C GLU A 89 -2.13 15.45 -37.31
N TYR A 90 -1.85 14.41 -36.51
CA TYR A 90 -0.94 13.33 -36.89
C TYR A 90 -1.68 12.14 -37.53
N ILE A 91 -1.14 11.61 -38.64
CA ILE A 91 -1.58 10.35 -39.27
C ILE A 91 -0.38 9.41 -39.32
N ASN A 92 -0.34 8.42 -38.44
CA ASN A 92 0.66 7.37 -38.45
C ASN A 92 0.21 6.20 -39.34
N ILE A 93 0.98 5.91 -40.38
CA ILE A 93 0.81 4.70 -41.18
C ILE A 93 1.64 3.61 -40.50
N ASP A 94 0.93 2.69 -39.84
CA ASP A 94 1.54 1.61 -39.07
C ASP A 94 2.09 0.49 -40.00
N ALA A 95 2.34 -0.71 -39.47
CA ALA A 95 2.97 -1.80 -40.19
C ALA A 95 2.33 -2.08 -41.58
N GLY A 96 3.18 -2.42 -42.55
CA GLY A 96 2.77 -2.86 -43.89
C GLY A 96 2.87 -1.82 -45.01
N TRP A 97 3.42 -0.62 -44.75
CA TRP A 97 3.55 0.43 -45.77
C TRP A 97 4.62 0.12 -46.84
N ASN A 98 5.74 -0.51 -46.48
CA ASN A 98 6.85 -0.78 -47.40
C ASN A 98 6.63 -2.07 -48.21
N GLY A 99 7.07 -2.08 -49.47
CA GLY A 99 6.94 -3.24 -50.36
C GLY A 99 8.26 -3.92 -50.73
N SER A 100 9.37 -3.21 -50.62
CA SER A 100 10.73 -3.68 -50.95
C SER A 100 11.76 -2.77 -50.25
N MET A 101 13.03 -2.97 -50.57
CA MET A 101 14.11 -2.01 -50.38
C MET A 101 14.67 -1.54 -51.74
N ASP A 102 15.37 -0.40 -51.75
CA ASP A 102 16.14 0.09 -52.89
C ASP A 102 17.52 -0.58 -53.00
N GLU A 103 18.35 -0.15 -53.96
CA GLU A 103 19.70 -0.67 -54.19
C GLU A 103 20.70 -0.39 -53.06
N TYR A 104 20.30 0.37 -52.04
CA TYR A 104 21.09 0.73 -50.86
C TYR A 104 20.52 0.13 -49.56
N ALA A 105 19.65 -0.88 -49.67
CA ALA A 105 18.95 -1.51 -48.56
C ALA A 105 18.06 -0.57 -47.73
N ARG A 106 17.58 0.53 -48.31
CA ARG A 106 16.64 1.44 -47.65
C ARG A 106 15.20 1.01 -47.98
N PRO A 107 14.28 0.90 -47.01
CA PRO A 107 12.89 0.52 -47.27
C PRO A 107 12.20 1.52 -48.22
N ILE A 108 11.41 1.03 -49.17
CA ILE A 108 10.63 1.86 -50.09
C ILE A 108 9.12 1.54 -50.05
N PRO A 109 8.24 2.53 -50.26
CA PRO A 109 6.79 2.33 -50.20
C PRO A 109 6.28 1.29 -51.21
N SER A 110 5.24 0.55 -50.82
CA SER A 110 4.58 -0.42 -51.69
C SER A 110 3.89 0.27 -52.87
N THR A 111 4.32 0.00 -54.10
CA THR A 111 3.66 0.52 -55.31
C THR A 111 2.25 -0.04 -55.52
N THR A 112 1.89 -1.12 -54.82
CA THR A 112 0.52 -1.66 -54.80
C THR A 112 -0.39 -0.84 -53.89
N LEU A 113 0.11 -0.40 -52.73
CA LEU A 113 -0.67 0.38 -51.76
C LEU A 113 -0.72 1.87 -52.13
N TYR A 114 0.33 2.37 -52.77
CA TYR A 114 0.51 3.77 -53.20
C TYR A 114 0.74 3.86 -54.72
N PRO A 115 -0.25 3.50 -55.55
CA PRO A 115 -0.11 3.43 -57.01
C PRO A 115 0.18 4.78 -57.66
N ASN A 116 -0.09 5.90 -56.98
CA ASN A 116 0.21 7.25 -57.47
C ASN A 116 1.54 7.84 -56.96
N GLY A 117 2.33 7.05 -56.24
CA GLY A 117 3.53 7.49 -55.54
C GLY A 117 3.23 7.94 -54.10
N PHE A 118 4.15 7.64 -53.18
CA PHE A 118 3.95 7.91 -51.75
C PHE A 118 3.98 9.41 -51.45
N GLU A 119 4.83 10.16 -52.14
CA GLU A 119 4.90 11.62 -52.02
C GLU A 119 3.56 12.29 -52.39
N ASN A 120 2.76 11.70 -53.29
CA ASN A 120 1.42 12.22 -53.58
C ASN A 120 0.48 12.12 -52.38
N LEU A 121 0.60 11.05 -51.59
CA LEU A 121 -0.14 10.88 -50.36
C LEU A 121 0.33 11.88 -49.30
N VAL A 122 1.64 12.03 -49.14
CA VAL A 122 2.24 12.99 -48.20
C VAL A 122 1.78 14.42 -48.53
N ASP A 123 1.92 14.85 -49.79
CA ASP A 123 1.45 16.15 -50.27
C ASP A 123 -0.04 16.36 -49.99
N TYR A 124 -0.86 15.31 -50.14
CA TYR A 124 -2.29 15.37 -49.87
C TYR A 124 -2.58 15.63 -48.39
N VAL A 125 -1.95 14.87 -47.49
CA VAL A 125 -2.10 15.00 -46.04
C VAL A 125 -1.59 16.37 -45.58
N HIS A 126 -0.42 16.79 -46.06
CA HIS A 126 0.15 18.12 -45.76
C HIS A 126 -0.70 19.28 -46.27
N ALA A 127 -1.35 19.15 -47.44
CA ALA A 127 -2.26 20.16 -47.96
C ALA A 127 -3.49 20.40 -47.08
N LYS A 128 -3.81 19.47 -46.16
CA LYS A 128 -4.83 19.62 -45.13
C LYS A 128 -4.30 20.22 -43.82
N GLY A 129 -3.00 20.51 -43.73
CA GLY A 129 -2.32 20.94 -42.51
C GLY A 129 -2.14 19.81 -41.49
N GLN A 130 -2.10 18.57 -41.95
CA GLN A 130 -1.85 17.37 -41.13
C GLN A 130 -0.40 16.91 -41.34
N LYS A 131 0.07 16.03 -40.47
CA LYS A 131 1.41 15.42 -40.44
C LYS A 131 1.31 13.93 -40.72
N ILE A 132 2.33 13.35 -41.33
CA ILE A 132 2.34 11.93 -41.72
C ILE A 132 3.49 11.18 -41.08
N GLY A 133 3.22 9.96 -40.63
CA GLY A 133 4.16 9.10 -39.92
C GLY A 133 4.33 7.73 -40.54
N LEU A 134 5.48 7.10 -40.26
CA LEU A 134 5.83 5.76 -40.72
C LEU A 134 6.31 4.85 -39.59
N TYR A 135 5.98 3.57 -39.74
CA TYR A 135 6.41 2.48 -38.87
C TYR A 135 7.76 1.87 -39.26
N PHE A 136 8.61 1.59 -38.28
CA PHE A 136 9.88 0.87 -38.45
C PHE A 136 10.14 -0.10 -37.29
N ILE A 137 11.10 -1.00 -37.48
CA ILE A 137 11.58 -1.97 -36.49
C ILE A 137 13.11 -1.83 -36.35
N PRO A 138 13.69 -2.03 -35.15
CA PRO A 138 15.14 -2.05 -34.96
C PRO A 138 15.90 -3.05 -35.84
N GLY A 139 17.14 -2.69 -36.17
CA GLY A 139 18.04 -3.53 -36.96
C GLY A 139 17.87 -3.41 -38.48
N VAL A 140 18.47 -4.34 -39.20
CA VAL A 140 18.49 -4.40 -40.66
C VAL A 140 17.93 -5.73 -41.17
N SER A 141 17.17 -5.71 -42.26
CA SER A 141 16.49 -6.91 -42.75
C SER A 141 17.48 -8.02 -43.14
N PRO A 142 17.18 -9.31 -42.85
CA PRO A 142 17.99 -10.44 -43.29
C PRO A 142 18.26 -10.46 -44.80
N GLN A 143 17.30 -9.99 -45.60
CA GLN A 143 17.44 -9.90 -47.06
C GLN A 143 18.52 -8.89 -47.48
N ALA A 144 18.61 -7.74 -46.79
CA ALA A 144 19.66 -6.76 -47.03
C ALA A 144 21.06 -7.31 -46.69
N VAL A 145 21.15 -8.08 -45.60
CA VAL A 145 22.40 -8.76 -45.19
C VAL A 145 22.80 -9.84 -46.20
N GLU A 146 21.85 -10.65 -46.69
CA GLU A 146 22.12 -11.70 -47.68
C GLU A 146 22.62 -11.12 -49.01
N GLN A 147 22.05 -10.00 -49.45
CA GLN A 147 22.45 -9.32 -50.68
C GLN A 147 23.73 -8.48 -50.55
N ASP A 148 24.16 -8.21 -49.32
CA ASP A 148 25.34 -7.41 -48.97
C ASP A 148 25.41 -6.08 -49.75
N LEU A 149 24.27 -5.37 -49.79
CA LEU A 149 24.10 -4.15 -50.59
C LEU A 149 25.02 -3.01 -50.09
N PRO A 150 25.42 -2.08 -50.98
CA PRO A 150 26.20 -0.90 -50.58
C PRO A 150 25.36 0.06 -49.72
N ILE A 151 26.00 0.80 -48.82
CA ILE A 151 25.33 1.84 -48.02
C ILE A 151 25.41 3.20 -48.75
N TYR A 152 24.26 3.86 -48.93
CA TYR A 152 24.19 5.17 -49.59
C TYR A 152 25.05 6.23 -48.86
N GLY A 153 25.86 6.97 -49.60
CA GLY A 153 26.73 8.01 -49.03
C GLY A 153 27.91 7.47 -48.19
N ALA A 154 28.15 6.17 -48.19
CA ALA A 154 29.21 5.51 -47.43
C ALA A 154 30.09 4.63 -48.34
N ASP A 155 30.88 5.27 -49.20
CA ASP A 155 31.75 4.58 -50.17
C ASP A 155 32.62 3.50 -49.49
N GLY A 156 32.50 2.27 -49.99
CA GLY A 156 33.25 1.12 -49.50
C GLY A 156 32.64 0.40 -48.30
N CYS A 157 31.49 0.84 -47.78
CA CYS A 157 30.74 0.13 -46.76
C CYS A 157 29.58 -0.68 -47.38
N THR A 158 29.35 -1.89 -46.89
CA THR A 158 28.16 -2.70 -47.21
C THR A 158 27.35 -3.05 -45.96
N ILE A 159 26.14 -3.58 -46.16
CA ILE A 159 25.29 -4.05 -45.04
C ILE A 159 25.99 -5.15 -44.23
N GLY A 160 26.73 -6.05 -44.88
CA GLY A 160 27.48 -7.12 -44.21
C GLY A 160 28.62 -6.61 -43.31
N ASP A 161 29.08 -5.38 -43.47
CA ASP A 161 30.10 -4.75 -42.61
C ASP A 161 29.53 -4.25 -41.28
N ILE A 162 28.25 -3.90 -41.25
CA ILE A 162 27.61 -3.22 -40.11
C ILE A 162 26.76 -4.14 -39.24
N VAL A 163 26.67 -5.43 -39.55
CA VAL A 163 25.90 -6.39 -38.74
C VAL A 163 26.77 -7.16 -37.75
N VAL A 164 26.26 -7.34 -36.53
CA VAL A 164 26.94 -8.11 -35.48
C VAL A 164 27.09 -9.58 -35.92
N LYS A 165 28.29 -10.15 -35.73
CA LYS A 165 28.61 -11.55 -36.05
C LYS A 165 29.04 -12.33 -34.79
N PRO A 166 28.56 -13.57 -34.56
CA PRO A 166 27.49 -14.26 -35.30
C PRO A 166 26.18 -13.47 -35.25
N TYR A 167 25.31 -13.63 -36.26
CA TYR A 167 24.09 -12.84 -36.37
C TYR A 167 23.23 -12.95 -35.12
N LYS A 168 22.75 -11.80 -34.66
CA LYS A 168 21.81 -11.64 -33.55
C LYS A 168 20.65 -10.78 -34.02
N TYR A 169 19.47 -10.99 -33.47
CA TYR A 169 18.33 -10.11 -33.73
C TYR A 169 18.39 -8.89 -32.81
N ALA A 170 17.74 -7.79 -33.23
CA ALA A 170 17.59 -6.56 -32.45
C ALA A 170 16.15 -6.30 -31.99
N ASP A 171 15.21 -7.14 -32.42
CA ASP A 171 13.79 -6.94 -32.21
C ASP A 171 13.14 -8.26 -31.72
N TYR A 172 11.98 -8.15 -31.07
CA TYR A 172 11.18 -9.25 -30.53
C TYR A 172 10.75 -10.27 -31.59
N TRP A 173 10.37 -9.83 -32.80
CA TRP A 173 9.85 -10.72 -33.85
C TRP A 173 10.94 -11.41 -34.68
N ASN A 174 12.22 -11.12 -34.40
CA ASN A 174 13.36 -11.62 -35.18
C ASN A 174 13.30 -11.22 -36.66
N LEU A 175 12.88 -9.98 -36.94
CA LEU A 175 12.75 -9.43 -38.28
C LEU A 175 13.97 -8.62 -38.72
N GLY A 176 14.73 -8.06 -37.77
CA GLY A 176 15.92 -7.24 -37.99
C GLY A 176 17.16 -7.83 -37.31
N TYR A 177 18.24 -7.98 -38.06
CA TYR A 177 19.55 -8.28 -37.50
C TYR A 177 20.17 -7.04 -36.84
N LYS A 178 20.84 -7.26 -35.70
CA LYS A 178 21.48 -6.23 -34.89
C LYS A 178 22.61 -5.55 -35.64
N ILE A 179 22.55 -4.22 -35.66
CA ILE A 179 23.57 -3.34 -36.23
C ILE A 179 24.69 -3.13 -35.18
N ASP A 180 25.93 -3.23 -35.62
CA ASP A 180 27.14 -2.91 -34.85
C ASP A 180 27.47 -1.43 -34.98
N PHE A 181 26.94 -0.62 -34.07
CA PHE A 181 27.19 0.82 -34.03
C PHE A 181 28.62 1.21 -33.59
N SER A 182 29.49 0.24 -33.29
CA SER A 182 30.93 0.51 -33.19
C SER A 182 31.57 0.72 -34.57
N ASN A 183 30.93 0.24 -35.64
CA ASN A 183 31.34 0.50 -37.01
C ASN A 183 30.82 1.89 -37.45
N PRO A 184 31.69 2.83 -37.87
CA PRO A 184 31.27 4.16 -38.31
C PRO A 184 30.37 4.17 -39.55
N CYS A 185 30.31 3.08 -40.33
CA CYS A 185 29.36 2.95 -41.44
C CYS A 185 27.91 2.75 -40.97
N ALA A 186 27.69 2.24 -39.75
CA ALA A 186 26.36 1.93 -39.22
C ALA A 186 25.48 3.19 -39.08
N GLN A 187 26.03 4.26 -38.49
CA GLN A 187 25.30 5.53 -38.37
C GLN A 187 24.94 6.10 -39.75
N LYS A 188 25.83 5.97 -40.75
CA LYS A 188 25.57 6.45 -42.11
C LYS A 188 24.41 5.72 -42.78
N TYR A 189 24.22 4.43 -42.49
CA TYR A 189 23.07 3.68 -42.98
C TYR A 189 21.76 4.26 -42.43
N VAL A 190 21.67 4.43 -41.11
CA VAL A 190 20.51 5.05 -40.45
C VAL A 190 20.27 6.48 -40.94
N ASP A 191 21.34 7.28 -41.06
CA ASP A 191 21.30 8.63 -41.62
C ASP A 191 20.69 8.64 -43.02
N SER A 192 21.10 7.70 -43.88
CA SER A 192 20.62 7.64 -45.27
C SER A 192 19.15 7.29 -45.40
N ILE A 193 18.57 6.57 -44.43
CA ILE A 193 17.14 6.26 -44.38
C ILE A 193 16.38 7.47 -43.85
N ALA A 194 16.85 8.08 -42.74
CA ALA A 194 16.25 9.28 -42.16
C ALA A 194 16.20 10.43 -43.18
N ASP A 195 17.29 10.66 -43.92
CA ASP A 195 17.36 11.68 -44.97
C ASP A 195 16.40 11.36 -46.14
N LEU A 196 16.21 10.08 -46.48
CA LEU A 196 15.29 9.65 -47.52
C LEU A 196 13.83 9.90 -47.12
N ILE A 197 13.41 9.46 -45.93
CA ILE A 197 12.03 9.65 -45.49
C ILE A 197 11.70 11.13 -45.22
N ALA A 198 12.68 11.90 -44.74
CA ALA A 198 12.55 13.36 -44.62
C ALA A 198 12.35 14.00 -46.00
N SER A 199 13.02 13.50 -47.05
CA SER A 199 12.83 14.00 -48.42
C SER A 199 11.44 13.73 -48.99
N TRP A 200 10.72 12.73 -48.47
CA TRP A 200 9.31 12.48 -48.81
C TRP A 200 8.34 13.39 -48.04
N GLY A 201 8.79 14.03 -46.95
CA GLY A 201 7.96 14.84 -46.06
C GLY A 201 7.40 14.09 -44.85
N VAL A 202 8.05 13.01 -44.41
CA VAL A 202 7.63 12.31 -43.17
C VAL A 202 7.94 13.17 -41.94
N ASP A 203 6.98 13.27 -41.02
CA ASP A 203 7.04 14.11 -39.81
C ASP A 203 7.19 13.29 -38.51
N PHE A 204 6.90 11.98 -38.59
CA PHE A 204 6.79 11.10 -37.44
C PHE A 204 7.31 9.69 -37.77
N VAL A 205 8.02 9.07 -36.82
CA VAL A 205 8.47 7.69 -36.90
C VAL A 205 8.07 6.95 -35.63
N LYS A 206 7.36 5.83 -35.79
CA LYS A 206 7.14 4.85 -34.72
C LYS A 206 8.12 3.69 -34.90
N PHE A 207 8.91 3.45 -33.86
CA PHE A 207 9.82 2.32 -33.74
C PHE A 207 9.16 1.26 -32.87
N ASP A 208 8.87 0.09 -33.44
CA ASP A 208 8.17 -0.96 -32.74
C ASP A 208 9.08 -2.14 -32.39
N SER A 209 8.63 -3.01 -31.47
CA SER A 209 9.41 -4.17 -31.00
C SER A 209 10.78 -3.78 -30.42
N VAL A 210 10.84 -2.60 -29.81
CA VAL A 210 12.02 -2.08 -29.11
C VAL A 210 12.30 -2.89 -27.85
N THR A 211 13.58 -3.19 -27.62
CA THR A 211 14.12 -3.92 -26.47
C THR A 211 15.29 -3.13 -25.85
N PRO A 212 15.56 -3.19 -24.53
CA PRO A 212 14.84 -3.95 -23.50
C PRO A 212 13.39 -3.50 -23.29
N GLY A 213 12.50 -4.47 -23.12
CA GLY A 213 11.06 -4.30 -23.26
C GLY A 213 10.49 -5.31 -24.26
N SER A 214 9.23 -5.16 -24.65
CA SER A 214 8.56 -6.02 -25.63
C SER A 214 8.71 -7.53 -25.28
N GLY A 215 8.68 -7.88 -23.99
CA GLY A 215 8.86 -9.27 -23.53
C GLY A 215 10.31 -9.72 -23.28
N HIS A 216 11.32 -8.88 -23.58
CA HIS A 216 12.72 -9.08 -23.25
C HIS A 216 13.22 -7.93 -22.37
N ASN A 217 12.98 -8.02 -21.06
CA ASN A 217 13.28 -6.98 -20.08
C ASN A 217 14.76 -7.00 -19.61
N ASP A 218 15.66 -7.49 -20.45
CA ASP A 218 17.10 -7.52 -20.21
C ASP A 218 17.87 -7.19 -21.51
N GLU A 219 19.19 -7.15 -21.45
CA GLU A 219 20.04 -6.79 -22.59
C GLU A 219 20.34 -7.98 -23.53
N SER A 220 19.58 -9.09 -23.45
CA SER A 220 19.78 -10.26 -24.32
C SER A 220 19.50 -9.95 -25.80
N ILE A 221 18.50 -9.11 -26.04
CA ILE A 221 18.19 -8.43 -27.30
C ILE A 221 18.16 -6.94 -26.93
N ASP A 222 19.03 -6.14 -27.54
CA ASP A 222 19.25 -4.76 -27.10
C ASP A 222 19.22 -3.83 -28.31
N ALA A 223 18.18 -3.01 -28.41
CA ALA A 223 17.95 -2.04 -29.46
C ALA A 223 18.30 -0.60 -29.04
N ARG A 224 18.90 -0.39 -27.86
CA ARG A 224 19.21 0.97 -27.37
C ARG A 224 20.10 1.76 -28.33
N ASP A 225 21.14 1.12 -28.88
CA ASP A 225 22.02 1.79 -29.85
C ASP A 225 21.29 2.13 -31.16
N ASP A 226 20.35 1.30 -31.62
CA ASP A 226 19.46 1.62 -32.75
C ASP A 226 18.61 2.86 -32.42
N VAL A 227 17.93 2.88 -31.27
CA VAL A 227 17.11 4.02 -30.81
C VAL A 227 17.92 5.32 -30.80
N LYS A 228 19.13 5.28 -30.23
CA LYS A 228 20.03 6.44 -30.20
C LYS A 228 20.45 6.90 -31.59
N ALA A 229 20.79 5.97 -32.48
CA ALA A 229 21.21 6.28 -33.84
C ALA A 229 20.07 6.92 -34.64
N TRP A 230 18.84 6.38 -34.52
CA TRP A 230 17.64 6.92 -35.13
C TRP A 230 17.26 8.29 -34.56
N SER A 231 17.28 8.44 -33.23
CA SER A 231 17.09 9.73 -32.57
C SER A 231 18.03 10.82 -33.11
N THR A 232 19.32 10.48 -33.26
CA THR A 232 20.33 11.38 -33.82
C THR A 232 20.06 11.72 -35.28
N ALA A 233 19.60 10.75 -36.08
CA ALA A 233 19.33 10.95 -37.50
C ALA A 233 18.06 11.78 -37.74
N LEU A 234 16.98 11.48 -37.01
CA LEU A 234 15.66 12.11 -37.14
C LEU A 234 15.63 13.54 -36.60
N SER A 235 16.36 13.81 -35.51
CA SER A 235 16.41 15.16 -34.91
C SER A 235 16.92 16.25 -35.86
N ARG A 236 17.77 15.90 -36.84
CA ARG A 236 18.24 16.84 -37.88
C ARG A 236 17.11 17.39 -38.76
N HIS A 237 16.01 16.65 -38.84
CA HIS A 237 14.86 16.94 -39.69
C HIS A 237 13.62 17.35 -38.87
N GLY A 238 13.71 17.39 -37.54
CA GLY A 238 12.57 17.69 -36.68
C GLY A 238 11.47 16.62 -36.74
N ILE A 239 11.84 15.35 -36.95
CA ILE A 239 10.90 14.22 -37.00
C ILE A 239 10.69 13.66 -35.59
N TRP A 240 9.43 13.42 -35.21
CA TRP A 240 9.05 12.80 -33.94
C TRP A 240 9.51 11.34 -33.91
N LEU A 241 10.08 10.88 -32.78
CA LEU A 241 10.39 9.46 -32.56
C LEU A 241 9.55 8.89 -31.42
N GLU A 242 8.68 7.94 -31.76
CA GLU A 242 7.82 7.18 -30.84
C GLU A 242 8.38 5.76 -30.67
N LEU A 243 8.47 5.26 -29.43
CA LEU A 243 8.90 3.88 -29.15
C LEU A 243 7.73 2.99 -28.77
N SER A 244 7.74 1.76 -29.25
CA SER A 244 6.76 0.70 -29.04
C SER A 244 7.55 -0.61 -28.93
N TRP A 245 7.17 -1.63 -28.15
CA TRP A 245 5.80 -2.02 -27.86
C TRP A 245 5.41 -2.07 -26.39
N ALA A 246 6.29 -2.51 -25.50
CA ALA A 246 6.03 -2.53 -24.06
C ALA A 246 7.37 -2.30 -23.38
N LEU A 247 7.80 -1.04 -23.35
CA LEU A 247 9.16 -0.69 -22.94
C LEU A 247 9.40 -1.06 -21.49
N ASP A 248 10.61 -1.54 -21.16
CA ASP A 248 10.96 -1.81 -19.77
C ASP A 248 11.24 -0.50 -19.03
N HIS A 249 10.51 -0.27 -17.93
CA HIS A 249 10.64 0.88 -17.04
C HIS A 249 12.04 1.02 -16.46
N ASN A 250 12.79 -0.08 -16.29
CA ASN A 250 14.18 -0.04 -15.82
C ASN A 250 15.12 0.79 -16.70
N TYR A 251 14.72 1.02 -17.96
CA TYR A 251 15.49 1.77 -18.95
C TYR A 251 14.84 3.10 -19.32
N VAL A 252 13.86 3.57 -18.54
CA VAL A 252 13.10 4.80 -18.83
C VAL A 252 13.98 6.03 -19.01
N ASP A 253 15.05 6.20 -18.23
CA ASP A 253 16.03 7.28 -18.41
C ASP A 253 16.66 7.26 -19.82
N TYR A 254 16.91 6.08 -20.37
CA TYR A 254 17.43 5.95 -21.72
C TYR A 254 16.37 6.34 -22.77
N TRP A 255 15.13 5.87 -22.59
CA TRP A 255 14.02 6.17 -23.50
C TRP A 255 13.72 7.67 -23.53
N LYS A 256 13.57 8.29 -22.35
CA LYS A 256 13.38 9.75 -22.21
C LYS A 256 14.44 10.53 -22.96
N LYS A 257 15.70 10.12 -22.83
CA LYS A 257 16.83 10.82 -23.46
C LYS A 257 16.79 10.83 -25.00
N TYR A 258 16.21 9.81 -25.63
CA TYR A 258 16.33 9.63 -27.08
C TYR A 258 15.00 9.60 -27.83
N ALA A 259 13.86 9.59 -27.16
CA ALA A 259 12.54 9.54 -27.80
C ALA A 259 11.60 10.64 -27.30
N ASN A 260 10.58 10.91 -28.11
CA ASN A 260 9.51 11.86 -27.80
C ASN A 260 8.30 11.19 -27.12
N GLY A 261 8.16 9.88 -27.27
CA GLY A 261 7.18 9.06 -26.54
C GLY A 261 7.60 7.59 -26.50
N TRP A 262 7.04 6.85 -25.54
CA TRP A 262 7.31 5.42 -25.35
C TRP A 262 6.08 4.69 -24.82
N ARG A 263 5.78 3.55 -25.43
CA ARG A 263 4.64 2.71 -25.06
C ARG A 263 4.89 1.92 -23.79
N VAL A 264 4.02 2.09 -22.81
CA VAL A 264 4.21 1.52 -21.46
C VAL A 264 3.73 0.07 -21.33
N ASN A 265 2.92 -0.43 -22.28
CA ASN A 265 2.38 -1.78 -22.24
C ASN A 265 2.01 -2.28 -23.65
N TRP A 266 1.72 -3.57 -23.79
CA TRP A 266 1.27 -4.26 -24.99
C TRP A 266 0.08 -3.58 -25.68
N ASP A 267 -0.21 -4.03 -26.91
CA ASP A 267 -1.30 -3.53 -27.76
C ASP A 267 -2.63 -3.55 -27.04
N VAL A 268 -3.37 -2.45 -27.15
CA VAL A 268 -4.71 -2.36 -26.60
C VAL A 268 -5.74 -3.12 -27.45
N GLU A 269 -5.37 -3.58 -28.64
CA GLU A 269 -6.25 -4.30 -29.55
C GLU A 269 -6.69 -5.67 -29.02
N ALA A 270 -7.94 -6.07 -29.33
CA ALA A 270 -8.46 -7.39 -28.97
C ALA A 270 -8.01 -8.50 -29.92
N TYR A 271 -7.56 -8.14 -31.14
CA TYR A 271 -7.24 -9.09 -32.22
C TYR A 271 -8.39 -10.04 -32.62
N ASP A 272 -9.62 -9.68 -32.26
CA ASP A 272 -10.82 -10.46 -32.53
C ASP A 272 -11.96 -9.52 -32.95
N PRO A 273 -12.31 -9.46 -34.25
CA PRO A 273 -13.38 -8.59 -34.72
C PRO A 273 -14.77 -8.99 -34.20
N GLU A 274 -14.96 -10.21 -33.67
CA GLU A 274 -16.21 -10.61 -33.01
C GLU A 274 -16.37 -9.97 -31.63
N VAL A 275 -15.25 -9.58 -31.00
CA VAL A 275 -15.22 -8.87 -29.71
C VAL A 275 -15.27 -7.36 -29.89
N GLY A 276 -14.49 -6.84 -30.85
CA GLY A 276 -14.32 -5.42 -31.10
C GLY A 276 -12.85 -5.04 -31.30
N MET A 277 -12.58 -3.74 -31.37
CA MET A 277 -11.22 -3.21 -31.50
C MET A 277 -10.43 -3.40 -30.20
N THR A 278 -11.07 -3.30 -29.03
CA THR A 278 -10.43 -3.52 -27.72
C THR A 278 -11.39 -4.23 -26.74
N THR A 279 -10.94 -4.43 -25.50
CA THR A 279 -11.75 -4.95 -24.39
C THR A 279 -11.50 -4.16 -23.12
N TRP A 280 -12.43 -4.20 -22.16
CA TRP A 280 -12.20 -3.57 -20.86
C TRP A 280 -10.94 -4.09 -20.15
N ALA A 281 -10.60 -5.37 -20.31
CA ALA A 281 -9.40 -5.93 -19.69
C ALA A 281 -8.11 -5.27 -20.21
N ASN A 282 -8.06 -4.94 -21.51
CA ASN A 282 -6.93 -4.23 -22.12
C ASN A 282 -6.81 -2.78 -21.64
N ILE A 283 -7.92 -2.13 -21.32
CA ILE A 283 -7.92 -0.79 -20.71
C ILE A 283 -7.55 -0.85 -19.23
N ALA A 284 -8.16 -1.77 -18.48
CA ALA A 284 -7.99 -1.87 -17.04
C ALA A 284 -6.55 -2.24 -16.64
N ARG A 285 -5.82 -2.99 -17.47
CA ARG A 285 -4.41 -3.34 -17.22
C ARG A 285 -3.45 -2.14 -17.27
N LEU A 286 -3.85 -1.02 -17.88
CA LEU A 286 -3.02 0.18 -17.98
C LEU A 286 -2.96 0.97 -16.66
N PHE A 287 -3.96 0.85 -15.76
CA PHE A 287 -4.00 1.64 -14.53
C PHE A 287 -2.77 1.43 -13.63
N PRO A 288 -2.30 0.19 -13.36
CA PRO A 288 -1.03 -0.02 -12.66
C PRO A 288 0.18 0.60 -13.36
N ASP A 289 0.26 0.56 -14.70
CA ASP A 289 1.38 1.16 -15.43
C ASP A 289 1.33 2.69 -15.36
N VAL A 290 0.16 3.31 -15.53
CA VAL A 290 0.05 4.76 -15.36
C VAL A 290 0.49 5.16 -13.95
N ALA A 291 0.12 4.39 -12.91
CA ALA A 291 0.56 4.65 -11.55
C ALA A 291 2.08 4.52 -11.36
N LEU A 292 2.73 3.66 -12.15
CA LEU A 292 4.19 3.47 -12.15
C LEU A 292 4.92 4.58 -12.93
N TRP A 293 4.41 4.90 -14.12
CA TRP A 293 5.10 5.71 -15.13
C TRP A 293 4.75 7.20 -15.10
N TRP A 294 3.73 7.65 -14.34
CA TRP A 294 3.23 9.04 -14.45
C TRP A 294 4.33 10.12 -14.27
N ARG A 295 5.36 9.84 -13.47
CA ARG A 295 6.51 10.73 -13.20
C ARG A 295 7.47 10.86 -14.38
N ASP A 296 7.40 9.93 -15.32
CA ASP A 296 8.30 9.89 -16.45
C ASP A 296 7.81 10.72 -17.64
N ALA A 297 6.53 11.09 -17.62
CA ALA A 297 5.90 11.89 -18.67
C ALA A 297 5.78 13.36 -18.30
N GLY A 298 5.95 14.22 -19.29
CA GLY A 298 5.83 15.67 -19.21
C GLY A 298 6.40 16.34 -20.46
N PRO A 299 6.46 17.67 -20.52
CA PRO A 299 7.14 18.35 -21.61
C PRO A 299 8.56 17.80 -21.81
N GLY A 300 8.82 17.26 -23.00
CA GLY A 300 10.06 16.54 -23.33
C GLY A 300 9.90 15.05 -23.61
N GLY A 301 8.81 14.41 -23.15
CA GLY A 301 8.51 13.02 -23.48
C GLY A 301 7.24 12.47 -22.83
N TRP A 302 6.51 11.58 -23.51
CA TRP A 302 5.18 11.13 -23.07
C TRP A 302 5.05 9.61 -22.96
N ASN A 303 4.31 9.17 -21.94
CA ASN A 303 3.87 7.78 -21.84
C ASN A 303 2.78 7.51 -22.89
N ASP A 304 3.04 6.57 -23.79
CA ASP A 304 2.06 6.08 -24.77
C ASP A 304 1.23 4.92 -24.18
N LEU A 305 -0.08 5.15 -24.08
CA LEU A 305 -1.07 4.16 -23.63
C LEU A 305 -1.67 3.35 -24.79
N ASP A 306 -1.10 3.53 -25.98
CA ASP A 306 -1.58 3.06 -27.27
C ASP A 306 -2.88 3.74 -27.74
N SER A 307 -3.47 3.23 -28.82
CA SER A 307 -4.62 3.82 -29.51
C SER A 307 -5.89 3.90 -28.63
N LEU A 308 -6.47 5.09 -28.54
CA LEU A 308 -7.75 5.29 -27.86
C LEU A 308 -8.90 4.89 -28.81
N ASN A 309 -9.38 3.65 -28.74
CA ASN A 309 -10.42 3.11 -29.63
C ASN A 309 -11.84 3.25 -29.02
N VAL A 310 -12.34 4.49 -28.93
CA VAL A 310 -13.63 4.83 -28.29
C VAL A 310 -14.62 5.53 -29.22
N GLY A 311 -14.33 5.60 -30.52
CA GLY A 311 -15.05 6.39 -31.50
C GLY A 311 -16.35 5.77 -31.99
N ASN A 312 -16.44 4.44 -32.02
CA ASN A 312 -17.61 3.72 -32.51
C ASN A 312 -18.04 2.60 -31.54
N GLY A 313 -19.22 2.73 -30.94
CA GLY A 313 -19.73 1.79 -29.95
C GLY A 313 -20.12 0.42 -30.48
N LEU A 314 -20.28 0.26 -31.80
CA LEU A 314 -20.51 -1.05 -32.42
C LEU A 314 -19.20 -1.82 -32.58
N THR A 315 -18.08 -1.12 -32.80
CA THR A 315 -16.79 -1.76 -33.09
C THR A 315 -15.81 -1.67 -31.94
N SER A 316 -15.98 -0.78 -30.95
CA SER A 316 -14.97 -0.57 -29.90
C SER A 316 -14.76 -1.78 -28.99
N GLY A 317 -15.79 -2.61 -28.76
CA GLY A 317 -15.77 -3.68 -27.75
C GLY A 317 -15.91 -3.17 -26.31
N LEU A 318 -16.34 -1.91 -26.15
CA LEU A 318 -16.49 -1.22 -24.87
C LEU A 318 -17.91 -0.67 -24.67
N THR A 319 -18.41 -0.73 -23.44
CA THR A 319 -19.63 -0.04 -23.03
C THR A 319 -19.46 1.49 -23.05
N ARG A 320 -20.57 2.22 -22.94
CA ARG A 320 -20.57 3.69 -22.91
C ARG A 320 -19.72 4.26 -21.77
N ASP A 321 -19.75 3.62 -20.59
CA ASP A 321 -19.00 4.04 -19.41
C ASP A 321 -17.50 3.69 -19.54
N GLU A 322 -17.17 2.50 -20.06
CA GLU A 322 -15.79 2.10 -20.33
C GLU A 322 -15.12 3.01 -21.37
N ARG A 323 -15.84 3.39 -22.44
CA ARG A 323 -15.37 4.37 -23.43
C ARG A 323 -15.03 5.73 -22.80
N ARG A 324 -15.85 6.21 -21.86
CA ARG A 324 -15.55 7.44 -21.10
C ARG A 324 -14.35 7.27 -20.20
N THR A 325 -14.25 6.12 -19.53
CA THR A 325 -13.15 5.83 -18.62
C THR A 325 -11.82 5.74 -19.35
N ALA A 326 -11.77 5.10 -20.52
CA ALA A 326 -10.61 5.14 -21.41
C ALA A 326 -10.28 6.58 -21.82
N ALA A 327 -11.23 7.35 -22.36
CA ALA A 327 -10.98 8.74 -22.74
C ALA A 327 -10.50 9.61 -21.56
N THR A 328 -11.04 9.38 -20.36
CA THR A 328 -10.64 10.07 -19.12
C THR A 328 -9.22 9.71 -18.72
N LEU A 329 -8.85 8.42 -18.77
CA LEU A 329 -7.49 7.97 -18.44
C LEU A 329 -6.47 8.56 -19.42
N TRP A 330 -6.71 8.47 -20.73
CA TRP A 330 -5.79 9.05 -21.73
C TRP A 330 -5.64 10.55 -21.57
N ALA A 331 -6.76 11.26 -21.41
CA ALA A 331 -6.73 12.71 -21.28
C ALA A 331 -6.02 13.14 -19.99
N ALA A 332 -6.40 12.56 -18.86
CA ALA A 332 -5.85 12.96 -17.56
C ALA A 332 -4.40 12.52 -17.36
N SER A 333 -3.96 11.42 -17.98
CA SER A 333 -2.56 10.98 -17.95
C SER A 333 -1.65 11.77 -18.89
N ALA A 334 -2.19 12.75 -19.63
CA ALA A 334 -1.49 13.47 -20.68
C ALA A 334 -0.81 12.54 -21.71
N ALA A 335 -1.43 11.38 -21.98
CA ALA A 335 -0.93 10.45 -22.98
C ALA A 335 -1.13 11.03 -24.40
N PRO A 336 -0.34 10.62 -25.41
CA PRO A 336 -0.68 10.85 -26.81
C PRO A 336 -2.15 10.52 -27.08
N PHE A 337 -2.90 11.49 -27.61
CA PHE A 337 -4.34 11.40 -27.77
C PHE A 337 -4.67 11.05 -29.22
N TYR A 338 -4.35 9.81 -29.60
CA TYR A 338 -4.59 9.28 -30.94
C TYR A 338 -5.52 8.08 -30.94
N THR A 339 -6.23 7.87 -32.04
CA THR A 339 -7.21 6.79 -32.18
C THR A 339 -6.88 5.88 -33.36
N GLY A 340 -7.31 4.62 -33.29
CA GLY A 340 -7.32 3.70 -34.44
C GLY A 340 -8.71 3.49 -35.05
N ASP A 341 -9.74 4.20 -34.58
CA ASP A 341 -11.12 4.06 -35.09
C ASP A 341 -11.24 4.41 -36.60
N ASP A 342 -12.26 3.85 -37.26
CA ASP A 342 -12.70 4.36 -38.57
C ASP A 342 -13.38 5.72 -38.41
N LEU A 343 -12.64 6.80 -38.64
CA LEU A 343 -13.13 8.17 -38.51
C LEU A 343 -14.31 8.51 -39.45
N THR A 344 -14.53 7.71 -40.50
CA THR A 344 -15.68 7.88 -41.38
C THR A 344 -16.99 7.39 -40.74
N ASN A 345 -16.90 6.56 -39.69
CA ASN A 345 -18.02 5.87 -39.04
C ASN A 345 -18.08 6.10 -37.52
N LEU A 346 -17.69 7.29 -37.04
CA LEU A 346 -17.86 7.67 -35.62
C LEU A 346 -19.35 7.78 -35.26
N ASP A 347 -19.72 7.28 -34.08
CA ASP A 347 -21.04 7.57 -33.50
C ASP A 347 -21.05 8.93 -32.78
N GLU A 348 -22.24 9.49 -32.51
CA GLU A 348 -22.39 10.80 -31.87
C GLU A 348 -21.65 10.88 -30.52
N TYR A 349 -21.63 9.77 -29.78
CA TYR A 349 -20.98 9.75 -28.48
C TYR A 349 -19.46 9.73 -28.61
N GLY A 350 -18.90 8.93 -29.50
CA GLY A 350 -17.46 8.85 -29.74
C GLY A 350 -16.91 10.15 -30.28
N LEU A 351 -17.65 10.80 -31.19
CA LEU A 351 -17.32 12.16 -31.61
C LEU A 351 -17.29 13.12 -30.41
N SER A 352 -18.28 13.06 -29.50
CA SER A 352 -18.28 13.88 -28.28
C SER A 352 -17.11 13.59 -27.32
N LEU A 353 -16.57 12.36 -27.32
CA LEU A 353 -15.39 12.02 -26.51
C LEU A 353 -14.10 12.64 -27.09
N TYR A 354 -13.98 12.70 -28.42
CA TYR A 354 -12.82 13.29 -29.10
C TYR A 354 -12.88 14.82 -29.27
N THR A 355 -14.03 15.45 -29.04
CA THR A 355 -14.23 16.89 -29.34
C THR A 355 -14.60 17.71 -28.09
N ASN A 356 -14.47 17.14 -26.89
CA ASN A 356 -14.65 17.89 -25.66
C ASN A 356 -13.39 18.71 -25.34
N ASP A 357 -13.41 20.00 -25.69
CA ASP A 357 -12.28 20.92 -25.49
C ASP A 357 -11.83 21.06 -24.03
N GLU A 358 -12.71 20.86 -23.04
CA GLU A 358 -12.31 20.91 -21.63
C GLU A 358 -11.50 19.68 -21.22
N VAL A 359 -11.84 18.51 -21.76
CA VAL A 359 -11.10 17.27 -21.54
C VAL A 359 -9.78 17.29 -22.32
N ILE A 360 -9.79 17.78 -23.56
CA ILE A 360 -8.58 17.98 -24.36
C ILE A 360 -7.65 18.99 -23.68
N ALA A 361 -8.18 20.05 -23.07
CA ALA A 361 -7.38 21.01 -22.32
C ALA A 361 -6.66 20.36 -21.12
N VAL A 362 -7.25 19.35 -20.47
CA VAL A 362 -6.56 18.56 -19.44
C VAL A 362 -5.36 17.82 -20.03
N ASN A 363 -5.55 17.12 -21.15
CA ASN A 363 -4.49 16.41 -21.86
C ASN A 363 -3.35 17.36 -22.28
N GLN A 364 -3.73 18.48 -22.89
CA GLN A 364 -2.81 19.46 -23.45
C GLN A 364 -2.17 20.38 -22.40
N ALA A 365 -2.59 20.28 -21.13
CA ALA A 365 -1.90 20.90 -20.00
C ALA A 365 -0.60 20.17 -19.66
N GLY A 366 -0.43 18.92 -20.10
CA GLY A 366 0.81 18.17 -19.94
C GLY A 366 1.13 17.78 -18.50
N ARG A 367 0.10 17.59 -17.67
CA ARG A 367 0.23 17.22 -16.26
C ARG A 367 -0.42 15.86 -15.97
N PRO A 368 0.34 14.77 -16.09
CA PRO A 368 -0.16 13.42 -15.81
C PRO A 368 -0.76 13.30 -14.41
N ILE A 369 -1.94 12.69 -14.32
CA ILE A 369 -2.54 12.30 -13.04
C ILE A 369 -1.80 11.13 -12.38
N HIS A 370 -1.90 11.06 -11.06
CA HIS A 370 -1.46 9.93 -10.25
C HIS A 370 -2.51 9.56 -9.20
N PRO A 371 -2.53 8.31 -8.72
CA PRO A 371 -3.55 7.87 -7.76
C PRO A 371 -3.27 8.45 -6.37
N VAL A 372 -4.34 8.76 -5.63
CA VAL A 372 -4.28 8.90 -4.16
C VAL A 372 -3.95 7.54 -3.53
N SER A 373 -4.57 6.47 -4.03
CA SER A 373 -4.28 5.10 -3.64
C SER A 373 -4.76 4.11 -4.70
N THR A 374 -3.99 3.04 -4.90
CA THR A 374 -4.35 1.91 -5.76
C THR A 374 -4.80 0.68 -4.97
N ALA A 375 -4.92 0.79 -3.63
CA ALA A 375 -5.22 -0.33 -2.72
C ALA A 375 -6.61 -0.94 -2.95
N THR A 376 -7.53 -0.20 -3.60
CA THR A 376 -8.86 -0.69 -3.95
C THR A 376 -9.17 -0.48 -5.43
N LYS A 377 -10.29 -1.04 -5.90
CA LYS A 377 -10.80 -0.81 -7.26
C LYS A 377 -11.58 0.51 -7.40
N GLN A 378 -11.88 1.20 -6.30
CA GLN A 378 -12.48 2.53 -6.31
C GLN A 378 -11.37 3.55 -6.09
N GLN A 379 -10.98 4.24 -7.15
CA GLN A 379 -9.75 5.03 -7.14
C GLN A 379 -10.04 6.50 -7.40
N VAL A 380 -9.34 7.35 -6.66
CA VAL A 380 -9.23 8.79 -6.89
C VAL A 380 -7.86 9.05 -7.45
N TRP A 381 -7.80 9.81 -8.54
CA TRP A 381 -6.57 10.22 -9.19
C TRP A 381 -6.57 11.72 -9.36
N TYR A 382 -5.39 12.34 -9.28
CA TYR A 382 -5.29 13.79 -9.40
C TYR A 382 -3.96 14.25 -10.00
N ALA A 383 -3.96 15.49 -10.48
CA ALA A 383 -2.76 16.27 -10.79
C ALA A 383 -2.97 17.71 -10.28
N ASN A 384 -1.93 18.29 -9.70
CA ASN A 384 -1.91 19.73 -9.41
C ASN A 384 -1.51 20.50 -10.67
N ASN A 385 -2.25 21.57 -11.00
CA ASN A 385 -1.95 22.37 -12.19
C ASN A 385 -0.99 23.55 -11.94
N GLY A 386 -0.54 23.73 -10.69
CA GLY A 386 0.36 24.80 -10.24
C GLY A 386 -0.30 26.18 -10.10
N ASP A 387 -1.51 26.36 -10.60
CA ASP A 387 -2.25 27.63 -10.57
C ASP A 387 -3.36 27.68 -9.51
N GLY A 388 -3.35 26.72 -8.56
CA GLY A 388 -4.42 26.51 -7.59
C GLY A 388 -5.61 25.73 -8.14
N THR A 389 -5.50 25.18 -9.36
CA THR A 389 -6.46 24.23 -9.90
C THR A 389 -5.90 22.81 -9.90
N TYR A 390 -6.80 21.83 -9.88
CA TYR A 390 -6.48 20.41 -9.91
C TYR A 390 -7.33 19.72 -10.96
N THR A 391 -6.73 18.76 -11.65
CA THR A 391 -7.45 17.74 -12.39
C THR A 391 -7.75 16.60 -11.42
N VAL A 392 -9.01 16.20 -11.26
CA VAL A 392 -9.39 15.08 -10.38
C VAL A 392 -10.27 14.11 -11.13
N ALA A 393 -9.86 12.84 -11.17
CA ALA A 393 -10.62 11.77 -11.79
C ALA A 393 -11.06 10.72 -10.75
N LEU A 394 -12.32 10.30 -10.85
CA LEU A 394 -12.86 9.19 -10.05
C LEU A 394 -13.06 8.00 -10.98
N PHE A 395 -12.58 6.82 -10.58
CA PHE A 395 -12.68 5.59 -11.37
C PHE A 395 -13.24 4.45 -10.53
N ASN A 396 -14.32 3.83 -11.01
CA ASN A 396 -14.78 2.56 -10.47
C ASN A 396 -14.28 1.39 -11.34
N LEU A 397 -13.11 0.83 -11.03
CA LEU A 397 -12.54 -0.30 -11.76
C LEU A 397 -13.17 -1.65 -11.38
N GLY A 398 -14.15 -1.65 -10.47
CA GLY A 398 -14.83 -2.84 -9.99
C GLY A 398 -16.01 -3.25 -10.87
N THR A 399 -16.42 -4.51 -10.72
CA THR A 399 -17.57 -5.10 -11.45
C THR A 399 -18.94 -4.77 -10.81
N LYS A 400 -18.97 -3.92 -9.79
CA LYS A 400 -20.17 -3.49 -9.07
C LYS A 400 -20.18 -1.98 -8.93
N ALA A 401 -21.38 -1.39 -8.91
CA ALA A 401 -21.53 0.02 -8.63
C ALA A 401 -21.01 0.37 -7.23
N ALA A 402 -20.40 1.56 -7.09
CA ALA A 402 -19.81 2.03 -5.85
C ALA A 402 -19.92 3.56 -5.73
N ASN A 403 -19.85 4.07 -4.50
CA ASN A 403 -19.74 5.50 -4.25
C ASN A 403 -18.28 5.88 -4.02
N ILE A 404 -17.79 6.88 -4.76
CA ILE A 404 -16.40 7.34 -4.68
C ILE A 404 -16.38 8.84 -4.41
N GLY A 405 -15.67 9.26 -3.36
CA GLY A 405 -15.48 10.67 -3.00
C GLY A 405 -14.01 11.01 -2.88
N VAL A 406 -13.70 12.29 -2.71
CA VAL A 406 -12.33 12.80 -2.53
C VAL A 406 -12.32 13.84 -1.43
N ASN A 407 -11.40 13.75 -0.47
CA ASN A 407 -11.14 14.84 0.45
C ASN A 407 -10.05 15.74 -0.11
N TRP A 408 -10.15 17.05 0.11
CA TRP A 408 -9.14 18.02 -0.32
C TRP A 408 -7.78 17.74 0.29
N SER A 409 -7.75 17.29 1.55
CA SER A 409 -6.52 16.88 2.22
C SER A 409 -5.77 15.76 1.50
N ASP A 410 -6.50 14.83 0.86
CA ASP A 410 -5.91 13.66 0.19
C ASP A 410 -5.17 14.03 -1.10
N ILE A 411 -5.44 15.23 -1.64
CA ILE A 411 -4.81 15.77 -2.86
C ILE A 411 -3.94 17.00 -2.57
N GLY A 412 -3.57 17.22 -1.30
CA GLY A 412 -2.70 18.33 -0.91
C GLY A 412 -3.37 19.72 -0.92
N LEU A 413 -4.70 19.78 -0.88
CA LEU A 413 -5.45 21.03 -0.84
C LEU A 413 -6.05 21.30 0.54
N SER A 414 -5.85 22.50 1.08
CA SER A 414 -6.56 23.01 2.25
C SER A 414 -7.56 24.10 1.87
N GLY A 415 -8.61 24.26 2.68
CA GLY A 415 -9.66 25.24 2.42
C GLY A 415 -10.72 24.77 1.42
N SER A 416 -11.62 25.68 1.05
CA SER A 416 -12.75 25.37 0.17
C SER A 416 -12.37 25.45 -1.31
N ALA A 417 -13.03 24.65 -2.16
CA ALA A 417 -12.81 24.65 -3.61
C ALA A 417 -14.12 24.57 -4.39
N SER A 418 -14.16 25.16 -5.59
CA SER A 418 -15.25 24.95 -6.55
C SER A 418 -14.94 23.79 -7.49
N VAL A 419 -15.98 23.08 -7.91
CA VAL A 419 -15.86 21.86 -8.73
C VAL A 419 -16.68 22.00 -10.00
N ARG A 420 -16.05 21.71 -11.15
CA ARG A 420 -16.69 21.62 -12.46
C ARG A 420 -16.51 20.21 -13.02
N ASP A 421 -17.61 19.59 -13.46
CA ASP A 421 -17.59 18.33 -14.21
C ASP A 421 -17.36 18.60 -15.70
N LEU A 422 -16.23 18.11 -16.21
CA LEU A 422 -15.74 18.44 -17.55
C LEU A 422 -16.49 17.70 -18.66
N TRP A 423 -16.99 16.49 -18.38
CA TRP A 423 -17.75 15.71 -19.35
C TRP A 423 -19.16 16.25 -19.56
N SER A 424 -19.78 16.78 -18.50
CA SER A 424 -21.13 17.35 -18.53
C SER A 424 -21.16 18.88 -18.64
N HIS A 425 -19.99 19.53 -18.66
CA HIS A 425 -19.84 20.99 -18.67
C HIS A 425 -20.60 21.70 -17.54
N THR A 426 -20.75 21.05 -16.39
CA THR A 426 -21.62 21.49 -15.29
C THR A 426 -20.82 21.94 -14.07
N GLU A 427 -21.14 23.12 -13.55
CA GLU A 427 -20.65 23.58 -12.25
C GLU A 427 -21.39 22.84 -11.12
N LEU A 428 -20.65 22.10 -10.28
CA LEU A 428 -21.20 21.37 -9.14
C LEU A 428 -21.27 22.22 -7.86
N GLY A 429 -20.60 23.39 -7.86
CA GLY A 429 -20.60 24.34 -6.74
C GLY A 429 -19.33 24.29 -5.90
N ALA A 430 -19.39 24.90 -4.71
CA ALA A 430 -18.26 25.03 -3.78
C ALA A 430 -18.38 24.06 -2.60
N PHE A 431 -17.28 23.40 -2.25
CA PHE A 431 -17.20 22.39 -1.22
C PHE A 431 -16.09 22.73 -0.22
N GLN A 432 -16.34 22.49 1.07
CA GLN A 432 -15.44 22.93 2.14
C GLN A 432 -14.25 22.00 2.35
N THR A 433 -14.46 20.68 2.28
CA THR A 433 -13.45 19.68 2.68
C THR A 433 -13.24 18.58 1.65
N GLY A 434 -14.09 18.51 0.63
CA GLY A 434 -14.06 17.44 -0.37
C GLY A 434 -15.38 17.27 -1.11
N ILE A 435 -15.39 16.40 -2.11
CA ILE A 435 -16.60 15.95 -2.80
C ILE A 435 -17.13 14.71 -2.07
N ALA A 436 -18.37 14.77 -1.61
CA ALA A 436 -19.04 13.62 -1.01
C ALA A 436 -19.14 12.45 -2.02
N PRO A 437 -19.17 11.19 -1.57
CA PRO A 437 -19.15 10.05 -2.47
C PRO A 437 -20.23 10.10 -3.58
N VAL A 438 -19.79 10.05 -4.83
CA VAL A 438 -20.62 10.06 -6.04
C VAL A 438 -20.86 8.62 -6.50
N TYR A 439 -22.10 8.29 -6.83
CA TYR A 439 -22.47 6.98 -7.35
C TYR A 439 -21.93 6.76 -8.78
N LEU A 440 -21.16 5.70 -8.96
CA LEU A 440 -20.61 5.26 -10.24
C LEU A 440 -20.98 3.81 -10.50
N GLU A 441 -21.51 3.54 -11.69
CA GLU A 441 -21.70 2.20 -12.23
C GLU A 441 -20.36 1.45 -12.36
N PRO A 442 -20.36 0.12 -12.54
CA PRO A 442 -19.16 -0.63 -12.88
C PRO A 442 -18.42 0.02 -14.05
N HIS A 443 -17.11 0.21 -13.92
CA HIS A 443 -16.21 0.74 -14.95
C HIS A 443 -16.46 2.21 -15.32
N ALA A 444 -17.36 2.90 -14.63
CA ALA A 444 -17.65 4.31 -14.88
C ALA A 444 -16.64 5.25 -14.21
N SER A 445 -16.55 6.46 -14.77
CA SER A 445 -15.65 7.52 -14.31
C SER A 445 -16.30 8.90 -14.24
N ARG A 446 -15.62 9.82 -13.56
CA ARG A 446 -15.84 11.27 -13.61
C ARG A 446 -14.51 11.98 -13.76
N LEU A 447 -14.54 13.14 -14.40
CA LEU A 447 -13.39 14.03 -14.52
C LEU A 447 -13.81 15.44 -14.11
N PHE A 448 -13.09 15.99 -13.15
CA PHE A 448 -13.36 17.28 -12.55
C PHE A 448 -12.18 18.23 -12.72
N LYS A 449 -12.49 19.50 -12.95
CA LYS A 449 -11.60 20.59 -12.57
C LYS A 449 -12.00 21.10 -11.20
N VAL A 450 -11.08 21.02 -10.25
CA VAL A 450 -11.23 21.58 -8.91
C VAL A 450 -10.44 22.87 -8.86
N THR A 451 -11.05 23.97 -8.39
CA THR A 451 -10.39 25.28 -8.27
C THR A 451 -10.44 25.72 -6.82
N ALA A 452 -9.28 25.84 -6.19
CA ALA A 452 -9.19 26.29 -4.81
C ALA A 452 -9.68 27.74 -4.69
N LEU A 453 -10.50 28.01 -3.68
CA LEU A 453 -11.09 29.32 -3.41
C LEU A 453 -10.41 30.06 -2.26
N ASN A 454 -9.72 29.33 -1.37
CA ASN A 454 -8.89 29.82 -0.28
C ASN A 454 -7.99 28.68 0.23
N GLY A 455 -7.16 28.96 1.23
CA GLY A 455 -6.28 27.98 1.86
C GLY A 455 -4.94 27.85 1.15
N THR A 456 -4.41 26.64 1.10
CA THR A 456 -3.07 26.34 0.59
C THR A 456 -3.08 25.10 -0.29
N SER A 457 -2.20 25.09 -1.26
CA SER A 457 -1.88 23.92 -2.08
C SER A 457 -0.45 23.48 -1.74
N ILE A 458 -0.27 22.21 -1.40
CA ILE A 458 1.06 21.59 -1.26
C ILE A 458 1.35 20.74 -2.49
N VAL A 459 2.57 20.82 -2.98
CA VAL A 459 3.08 20.05 -4.12
C VAL A 459 4.30 19.25 -3.69
N ASN A 460 4.38 18.03 -4.21
CA ASN A 460 5.51 17.14 -3.96
C ASN A 460 6.70 17.53 -4.84
N ASP A 461 7.87 17.01 -4.50
CA ASP A 461 9.09 17.07 -5.29
C ASP A 461 8.98 16.29 -6.62
N ASP A 462 8.07 15.32 -6.70
CA ASP A 462 7.66 14.61 -7.92
C ASP A 462 6.60 15.34 -8.76
N ASP A 463 6.06 16.47 -8.28
CA ASP A 463 5.03 17.18 -9.04
C ASP A 463 5.58 17.55 -10.42
N THR A 464 4.81 17.33 -11.48
CA THR A 464 5.26 17.58 -12.86
C THR A 464 5.59 19.04 -13.15
N GLY A 465 5.22 19.98 -12.27
CA GLY A 465 5.68 21.37 -12.31
C GLY A 465 7.05 21.63 -11.67
N MET A 466 7.65 20.64 -11.02
CA MET A 466 9.00 20.74 -10.44
C MET A 466 10.04 20.57 -11.54
N GLU A 467 10.83 21.62 -11.76
CA GLU A 467 11.92 21.62 -12.73
C GLU A 467 13.27 21.50 -12.01
N TYR A 468 14.10 20.55 -12.44
CA TYR A 468 15.41 20.29 -11.83
C TYR A 468 16.55 20.66 -12.77
N SER A 469 17.61 21.24 -12.21
CA SER A 469 18.87 21.53 -12.91
C SER A 469 20.04 20.96 -12.13
N GLY A 470 20.98 20.34 -12.85
CA GLY A 470 22.10 19.59 -12.29
C GLY A 470 21.76 18.11 -12.04
N SER A 471 22.69 17.36 -11.45
CA SER A 471 22.49 15.95 -11.13
C SER A 471 21.67 15.77 -9.86
N TRP A 472 20.46 15.24 -9.99
CA TRP A 472 19.60 14.83 -8.88
C TRP A 472 19.53 13.31 -8.76
N THR A 473 19.06 12.80 -7.63
CA THR A 473 18.77 11.38 -7.43
C THR A 473 17.52 11.30 -6.59
N ARG A 474 16.47 10.67 -7.11
CA ARG A 474 15.28 10.38 -6.33
C ARG A 474 15.61 9.39 -5.23
N ASN A 475 15.15 9.70 -4.03
CA ASN A 475 15.33 9.03 -2.77
C ASN A 475 16.79 8.85 -2.36
N GLY A 476 17.60 8.14 -3.14
CA GLY A 476 19.04 7.97 -2.91
C GLY A 476 19.40 7.41 -1.52
N GLY A 477 18.43 6.83 -0.81
CA GLY A 477 18.56 6.43 0.58
C GLY A 477 18.39 7.56 1.62
N ASN A 478 17.73 8.66 1.29
CA ASN A 478 17.60 9.84 2.15
C ASN A 478 16.17 10.16 2.59
N GLN A 479 15.18 9.40 2.08
CA GLN A 479 13.77 9.56 2.44
C GLN A 479 13.53 9.04 3.87
N LEU A 480 12.74 9.78 4.64
CA LEU A 480 12.15 9.34 5.89
C LEU A 480 10.70 8.99 5.60
N VAL A 481 10.33 7.72 5.74
CA VAL A 481 8.97 7.24 5.48
C VAL A 481 8.10 7.53 6.70
N GLN A 482 6.85 7.91 6.47
CA GLN A 482 5.83 8.04 7.50
C GLN A 482 5.67 6.71 8.21
N ASP A 483 5.70 6.76 9.53
CA ASP A 483 5.76 5.52 10.27
C ASP A 483 4.99 5.57 11.59
N ALA A 484 4.63 4.39 12.07
CA ALA A 484 3.85 4.25 13.28
C ALA A 484 4.37 3.12 14.17
N GLN A 485 4.31 3.35 15.48
CA GLN A 485 4.60 2.33 16.49
C GLN A 485 3.52 2.33 17.56
N ASP A 486 3.11 1.12 17.94
CA ASP A 486 2.12 0.92 18.99
C ASP A 486 2.78 0.81 20.37
N LEU A 487 2.17 1.47 21.34
CA LEU A 487 2.33 1.25 22.77
C LEU A 487 1.13 0.46 23.27
N SER A 488 1.37 -0.70 23.88
CA SER A 488 0.32 -1.46 24.57
C SER A 488 0.34 -1.12 26.07
N VAL A 489 -0.71 -0.46 26.54
CA VAL A 489 -0.89 -0.10 27.96
C VAL A 489 -1.79 -1.14 28.61
N SER A 490 -1.25 -1.92 29.55
CA SER A 490 -2.05 -2.82 30.38
C SER A 490 -2.73 -2.02 31.48
N VAL A 491 -4.03 -1.79 31.34
CA VAL A 491 -4.88 -1.15 32.33
C VAL A 491 -5.38 -2.21 33.31
N ILE A 492 -4.99 -2.09 34.57
CA ILE A 492 -5.38 -3.01 35.64
C ILE A 492 -6.14 -2.26 36.73
N ASP A 493 -6.86 -2.99 37.58
CA ASP A 493 -7.38 -2.45 38.83
C ASP A 493 -6.92 -3.35 39.98
N SER A 494 -5.90 -2.92 40.74
CA SER A 494 -5.40 -3.71 41.85
C SER A 494 -6.27 -3.67 43.11
N THR A 495 -7.34 -2.87 43.12
CA THR A 495 -8.35 -2.88 44.20
C THR A 495 -9.46 -3.91 43.94
N TYR A 496 -9.51 -4.47 42.73
CA TYR A 496 -10.53 -5.38 42.25
C TYR A 496 -9.97 -6.82 42.13
N GLY A 497 -10.59 -7.77 42.82
CA GLY A 497 -10.32 -9.20 42.62
C GLY A 497 -10.95 -9.70 41.32
N GLY A 498 -10.26 -9.52 40.19
CA GLY A 498 -10.61 -10.11 38.88
C GLY A 498 -11.63 -9.30 38.03
N PRO A 499 -11.56 -9.36 36.68
CA PRO A 499 -12.32 -8.46 35.79
C PRO A 499 -13.78 -8.89 35.57
N GLU A 500 -14.70 -7.91 35.56
CA GLU A 500 -15.98 -8.03 34.84
C GLU A 500 -15.72 -7.91 33.34
N GLU A 501 -16.07 -8.94 32.56
CA GLU A 501 -16.39 -8.74 31.15
C GLU A 501 -17.79 -8.08 31.03
N PRO A 502 -18.01 -7.20 30.05
CA PRO A 502 -19.36 -6.79 29.71
C PRO A 502 -20.06 -7.96 29.00
N GLY A 503 -20.71 -8.84 29.77
CA GLY A 503 -21.58 -9.89 29.22
C GLY A 503 -21.78 -11.16 30.05
N THR A 504 -20.97 -11.41 31.08
CA THR A 504 -21.10 -12.59 31.96
C THR A 504 -20.98 -12.18 33.41
N GLU A 505 -22.06 -12.26 34.19
CA GLU A 505 -22.01 -12.09 35.64
C GLU A 505 -21.05 -13.14 36.22
N GLN A 506 -19.96 -12.71 36.86
CA GLN A 506 -19.18 -13.59 37.73
C GLN A 506 -20.11 -14.12 38.83
N PRO A 507 -20.02 -15.41 39.19
CA PRO A 507 -20.87 -15.95 40.24
C PRO A 507 -20.57 -15.21 41.55
N SER A 508 -21.62 -14.83 42.30
CA SER A 508 -21.49 -14.13 43.59
C SER A 508 -20.76 -14.94 44.68
N SER A 509 -20.44 -16.19 44.38
CA SER A 509 -19.72 -17.16 45.21
C SER A 509 -19.19 -18.28 44.32
N TYR A 510 -18.01 -18.79 44.63
CA TYR A 510 -17.41 -19.97 44.00
C TYR A 510 -17.64 -21.21 44.86
N SER A 511 -17.65 -22.38 44.24
CA SER A 511 -17.73 -23.66 44.93
C SER A 511 -16.68 -24.66 44.46
N VAL A 512 -16.15 -25.47 45.37
CA VAL A 512 -15.17 -26.53 45.08
C VAL A 512 -15.61 -27.82 45.77
N VAL A 513 -15.44 -28.96 45.09
CA VAL A 513 -15.72 -30.28 45.65
C VAL A 513 -14.40 -30.93 46.08
N LEU A 514 -14.31 -31.24 47.36
CA LEU A 514 -13.19 -31.91 47.99
C LEU A 514 -13.52 -33.38 48.11
N ASN A 515 -12.61 -34.23 47.65
CA ASN A 515 -12.79 -35.67 47.77
C ASN A 515 -12.71 -36.11 49.24
N ASP A 516 -13.34 -37.22 49.58
CA ASP A 516 -13.26 -37.84 50.90
C ASP A 516 -11.81 -38.15 51.36
N ASN A 517 -10.88 -38.33 50.43
CA ASN A 517 -9.47 -38.55 50.72
C ASN A 517 -8.63 -37.26 50.85
N ASP A 518 -9.25 -36.09 50.88
CA ASP A 518 -8.58 -34.81 51.10
C ASP A 518 -7.82 -34.81 52.46
N PRO A 519 -6.51 -34.51 52.49
CA PRO A 519 -5.71 -34.59 53.71
C PRO A 519 -6.11 -33.61 54.81
N ALA A 520 -6.90 -32.59 54.50
CA ALA A 520 -7.45 -31.67 55.49
C ALA A 520 -8.65 -32.26 56.26
N ILE A 521 -9.27 -33.34 55.76
CA ILE A 521 -10.34 -34.05 56.46
C ILE A 521 -9.72 -34.92 57.56
N GLN A 522 -10.05 -34.60 58.81
CA GLN A 522 -9.56 -35.29 59.99
C GLN A 522 -10.55 -36.36 60.41
N TYR A 523 -10.23 -37.62 60.13
CA TYR A 523 -11.01 -38.78 60.55
C TYR A 523 -10.62 -39.24 61.95
N ALA A 524 -11.61 -39.53 62.79
CA ALA A 524 -11.42 -40.09 64.12
C ALA A 524 -12.28 -41.35 64.34
N ASN A 525 -11.80 -42.23 65.23
CA ASN A 525 -12.34 -43.58 65.46
C ASN A 525 -12.20 -44.48 64.21
N LYS A 526 -13.07 -45.49 64.04
CA LYS A 526 -12.89 -46.55 63.04
C LYS A 526 -13.43 -46.15 61.67
N TRP A 527 -12.51 -45.92 60.73
CA TRP A 527 -12.77 -45.65 59.31
C TRP A 527 -12.08 -46.65 58.40
N GLY A 528 -12.72 -46.98 57.28
CA GLY A 528 -12.15 -47.68 56.14
C GLY A 528 -12.27 -46.84 54.87
N TYR A 529 -11.56 -47.25 53.82
CA TYR A 529 -11.57 -46.60 52.51
C TYR A 529 -11.86 -47.64 51.43
N SER A 530 -12.64 -47.26 50.41
CA SER A 530 -13.01 -48.14 49.31
C SER A 530 -12.97 -47.38 47.99
N SER A 531 -12.21 -47.89 47.01
CA SER A 531 -12.01 -47.28 45.70
C SER A 531 -12.46 -48.19 44.54
N GLY A 532 -12.65 -47.61 43.35
CA GLY A 532 -13.03 -48.36 42.13
C GLY A 532 -14.51 -48.75 42.11
N ARG A 533 -15.34 -47.93 42.74
CA ARG A 533 -16.75 -48.16 42.95
C ARG A 533 -17.57 -47.58 41.79
N SER A 534 -18.74 -48.16 41.53
CA SER A 534 -19.61 -47.80 40.42
C SER A 534 -21.01 -47.37 40.88
N PHE A 535 -21.10 -46.75 42.06
CA PHE A 535 -22.36 -46.28 42.65
C PHE A 535 -22.66 -44.79 42.40
N GLY A 536 -21.86 -44.14 41.55
CA GLY A 536 -21.97 -42.71 41.28
C GLY A 536 -21.19 -41.83 42.27
N ASP A 537 -20.28 -42.43 43.03
CA ASP A 537 -19.41 -41.77 44.00
C ASP A 537 -18.49 -40.75 43.31
N TYR A 538 -18.18 -39.64 43.98
CA TYR A 538 -17.20 -38.68 43.51
C TYR A 538 -15.82 -39.35 43.44
N MET A 539 -15.13 -39.21 42.31
CA MET A 539 -13.88 -39.92 41.99
C MET A 539 -13.91 -41.47 42.08
N GLY A 540 -15.08 -42.06 42.34
CA GLY A 540 -15.28 -43.52 42.41
C GLY A 540 -14.74 -44.16 43.68
N ASP A 541 -14.56 -43.39 44.75
CA ASP A 541 -14.09 -43.81 46.06
C ASP A 541 -14.92 -43.19 47.21
N VAL A 542 -14.87 -43.80 48.40
CA VAL A 542 -15.42 -43.22 49.64
C VAL A 542 -14.63 -43.66 50.87
N HIS A 543 -14.80 -42.90 51.96
CA HIS A 543 -14.47 -43.31 53.31
C HIS A 543 -15.75 -43.78 54.02
N TYR A 544 -15.69 -44.94 54.65
CA TYR A 544 -16.81 -45.51 55.40
C TYR A 544 -16.42 -45.76 56.86
N GLY A 545 -17.17 -45.15 57.76
CA GLY A 545 -17.07 -45.30 59.20
C GLY A 545 -17.94 -46.46 59.69
N GLU A 546 -17.41 -47.22 60.65
CA GLU A 546 -18.14 -48.26 61.38
C GLU A 546 -18.06 -48.01 62.89
N PRO A 547 -19.09 -48.39 63.68
CA PRO A 547 -18.99 -48.33 65.14
C PRO A 547 -17.90 -49.28 65.67
N ASP A 548 -17.17 -48.86 66.71
CA ASP A 548 -16.14 -49.67 67.37
C ASP A 548 -16.22 -49.56 68.90
N ASN A 549 -16.60 -50.66 69.56
CA ASN A 549 -16.54 -50.81 71.03
C ASN A 549 -17.06 -49.61 71.86
N GLY A 550 -18.12 -48.95 71.40
CA GLY A 550 -18.77 -47.83 72.12
C GLY A 550 -18.32 -46.43 71.70
N THR A 551 -17.47 -46.29 70.68
CA THR A 551 -17.19 -45.01 70.01
C THR A 551 -17.78 -45.00 68.59
N GLU A 552 -18.25 -43.82 68.17
CA GLU A 552 -18.88 -43.61 66.87
C GLU A 552 -17.88 -42.97 65.89
N PRO A 553 -17.79 -43.42 64.64
CA PRO A 553 -16.95 -42.78 63.64
C PRO A 553 -17.37 -41.33 63.43
N GLU A 554 -16.39 -40.43 63.47
CA GLU A 554 -16.59 -39.01 63.18
C GLU A 554 -15.48 -38.49 62.27
N PHE A 555 -15.78 -37.44 61.53
CA PHE A 555 -14.77 -36.64 60.84
C PHE A 555 -14.98 -35.16 61.16
N SER A 556 -13.90 -34.39 61.03
CA SER A 556 -13.95 -32.93 61.08
C SER A 556 -13.17 -32.31 59.93
N TYR A 557 -13.65 -31.18 59.44
CA TYR A 557 -13.05 -30.43 58.35
C TYR A 557 -13.17 -28.93 58.62
N ALA A 558 -12.04 -28.23 58.61
CA ALA A 558 -11.99 -26.78 58.75
C ALA A 558 -11.94 -26.13 57.36
N PHE A 559 -12.74 -25.07 57.15
CA PHE A 559 -12.86 -24.40 55.86
C PHE A 559 -13.08 -22.91 56.01
N SER A 560 -12.61 -22.15 55.01
CA SER A 560 -12.91 -20.72 54.87
C SER A 560 -13.99 -20.55 53.81
N GLY A 561 -15.14 -19.98 54.16
CA GLY A 561 -16.23 -19.83 53.20
C GLY A 561 -17.53 -19.33 53.78
N THR A 562 -18.58 -19.39 52.98
CA THR A 562 -19.96 -19.02 53.32
C THR A 562 -20.91 -20.21 53.33
N GLY A 563 -20.44 -21.40 52.92
CA GLY A 563 -21.27 -22.59 52.92
C GLY A 563 -20.49 -23.89 52.77
N ILE A 564 -21.12 -25.00 53.15
CA ILE A 564 -20.59 -26.35 52.97
C ILE A 564 -21.72 -27.36 52.79
N GLU A 565 -21.52 -28.33 51.91
CA GLU A 565 -22.36 -29.52 51.75
C GLU A 565 -21.58 -30.77 52.11
N LEU A 566 -22.24 -31.69 52.81
CA LEU A 566 -21.75 -33.04 53.06
C LEU A 566 -22.41 -33.98 52.06
N TRP A 567 -21.60 -34.55 51.16
CA TRP A 567 -22.05 -35.53 50.19
C TRP A 567 -21.78 -36.94 50.70
N SER A 568 -22.77 -37.80 50.56
CA SER A 568 -22.74 -39.18 51.03
C SER A 568 -23.48 -40.08 50.04
N GLU A 569 -23.33 -41.38 50.21
CA GLU A 569 -24.17 -42.36 49.55
C GLU A 569 -25.47 -42.59 50.30
N LYS A 570 -26.59 -42.55 49.59
CA LYS A 570 -27.83 -43.15 50.10
C LYS A 570 -27.81 -44.65 49.90
N SER A 571 -27.89 -45.43 50.98
CA SER A 571 -27.93 -46.90 50.90
C SER A 571 -28.76 -47.52 52.03
N ASN A 572 -29.21 -48.76 51.87
CA ASN A 572 -29.96 -49.48 52.92
C ASN A 572 -29.10 -49.78 54.17
N SER A 573 -27.78 -49.61 54.09
CA SER A 573 -26.84 -49.82 55.19
C SER A 573 -26.25 -48.51 55.75
N SER A 574 -26.53 -47.36 55.13
CA SER A 574 -26.11 -46.02 55.56
C SER A 574 -27.09 -45.44 56.59
N GLY A 575 -26.56 -44.82 57.65
CA GLY A 575 -27.33 -44.43 58.84
C GLY A 575 -27.58 -42.93 59.01
N LYS A 576 -27.97 -42.55 60.23
CA LYS A 576 -28.16 -41.16 60.64
C LYS A 576 -26.83 -40.54 61.07
N ILE A 577 -26.65 -39.25 60.79
CA ILE A 577 -25.41 -38.51 61.03
C ILE A 577 -25.76 -37.21 61.77
N ASP A 578 -25.14 -36.97 62.92
CA ASP A 578 -25.26 -35.73 63.67
C ASP A 578 -24.25 -34.70 63.15
N ILE A 579 -24.74 -33.55 62.71
CA ILE A 579 -23.94 -32.48 62.10
C ILE A 579 -23.72 -31.33 63.08
N TYR A 580 -22.48 -30.88 63.15
CA TYR A 580 -22.05 -29.75 63.94
C TYR A 580 -21.31 -28.75 63.05
N ILE A 581 -21.63 -27.47 63.18
CA ILE A 581 -20.86 -26.36 62.60
C ILE A 581 -20.34 -25.51 63.75
N ASP A 582 -19.03 -25.26 63.78
CA ASP A 582 -18.34 -24.45 64.80
C ASP A 582 -18.57 -24.96 66.23
N GLY A 583 -18.68 -26.29 66.37
CA GLY A 583 -18.94 -26.97 67.63
C GLY A 583 -20.41 -26.97 68.08
N GLU A 584 -21.30 -26.23 67.39
CA GLU A 584 -22.73 -26.24 67.65
C GLU A 584 -23.45 -27.33 66.87
N PHE A 585 -24.27 -28.14 67.55
CA PHE A 585 -25.15 -29.09 66.89
C PHE A 585 -26.17 -28.35 66.01
N LYS A 586 -26.27 -28.76 64.74
CA LYS A 586 -27.22 -28.19 63.78
C LYS A 586 -28.42 -29.11 63.60
N GLU A 587 -28.21 -30.33 63.12
CA GLU A 587 -29.27 -31.32 62.94
C GLU A 587 -28.75 -32.76 62.82
N THR A 588 -29.66 -33.73 62.84
CA THR A 588 -29.38 -35.13 62.49
C THR A 588 -29.93 -35.40 61.08
N VAL A 589 -29.05 -35.72 60.14
CA VAL A 589 -29.41 -36.05 58.76
C VAL A 589 -29.46 -37.58 58.56
N ASP A 590 -30.19 -38.05 57.55
CA ASP A 590 -30.40 -39.48 57.29
C ASP A 590 -29.96 -39.84 55.87
N SER A 591 -28.96 -40.70 55.75
CA SER A 591 -28.45 -41.20 54.47
C SER A 591 -28.97 -42.61 54.14
N SER A 592 -30.03 -43.10 54.77
CA SER A 592 -30.65 -44.38 54.38
C SER A 592 -31.48 -44.26 53.09
N GLY A 593 -31.43 -45.27 52.22
CA GLY A 593 -32.23 -45.29 50.98
C GLY A 593 -31.98 -46.46 50.02
N ASP A 594 -32.93 -46.72 49.12
CA ASP A 594 -32.87 -47.73 48.03
C ASP A 594 -33.37 -47.08 46.72
N PRO A 595 -32.67 -47.19 45.57
CA PRO A 595 -31.40 -47.87 45.34
C PRO A 595 -30.17 -47.12 45.90
N GLN A 596 -29.05 -47.84 46.01
CA GLN A 596 -27.76 -47.26 46.41
C GLN A 596 -27.28 -46.23 45.38
N THR A 597 -27.07 -44.98 45.81
CA THR A 597 -26.70 -43.84 44.95
C THR A 597 -25.73 -42.89 45.65
N GLY A 598 -24.61 -42.56 44.99
CA GLY A 598 -23.58 -41.60 45.45
C GLY A 598 -23.88 -40.14 45.10
N GLN A 599 -23.01 -39.23 45.55
CA GLN A 599 -23.07 -37.77 45.38
C GLN A 599 -24.38 -37.12 45.86
N ILE A 600 -24.96 -37.63 46.95
CA ILE A 600 -26.17 -37.03 47.54
C ILE A 600 -25.78 -36.02 48.62
N PRO A 601 -26.14 -34.73 48.50
CA PRO A 601 -25.96 -33.76 49.59
C PRO A 601 -26.93 -34.11 50.72
N VAL A 602 -26.41 -34.80 51.75
CA VAL A 602 -27.21 -35.20 52.91
C VAL A 602 -27.31 -34.07 53.93
N TYR A 603 -26.41 -33.08 53.86
CA TYR A 603 -26.47 -31.82 54.61
C TYR A 603 -25.97 -30.68 53.73
N SER A 604 -26.54 -29.49 53.89
CA SER A 604 -26.11 -28.26 53.20
C SER A 604 -26.38 -27.04 54.09
N ILE A 605 -25.41 -26.14 54.16
CA ILE A 605 -25.54 -24.80 54.75
C ILE A 605 -24.88 -23.81 53.80
N SER A 606 -25.50 -22.65 53.55
CA SER A 606 -25.08 -21.72 52.47
C SER A 606 -25.03 -20.25 52.88
N ASP A 607 -25.39 -19.93 54.14
CA ASP A 607 -25.54 -18.59 54.69
C ASP A 607 -24.64 -18.34 55.90
N LEU A 608 -23.47 -18.97 55.94
CA LEU A 608 -22.46 -18.69 56.98
C LEU A 608 -21.82 -17.31 56.75
N PRO A 609 -21.51 -16.56 57.83
CA PRO A 609 -20.70 -15.35 57.72
C PRO A 609 -19.37 -15.65 57.02
N PRO A 610 -18.85 -14.80 56.13
CA PRO A 610 -17.54 -15.04 55.52
C PRO A 610 -16.44 -15.20 56.58
N GLY A 611 -15.78 -16.35 56.60
CA GLY A 611 -14.69 -16.62 57.54
C GLY A 611 -14.37 -18.11 57.71
N GLU A 612 -13.57 -18.41 58.74
CA GLU A 612 -13.20 -19.77 59.12
C GLU A 612 -14.32 -20.47 59.88
N HIS A 613 -14.64 -21.68 59.45
CA HIS A 613 -15.65 -22.56 60.03
C HIS A 613 -15.12 -23.98 60.19
N THR A 614 -15.78 -24.78 61.03
CA THR A 614 -15.48 -26.21 61.18
C THR A 614 -16.75 -27.05 61.06
N LEU A 615 -16.80 -27.93 60.07
CA LEU A 615 -17.77 -29.03 60.00
C LEU A 615 -17.27 -30.20 60.82
N ARG A 616 -18.08 -30.72 61.73
CA ARG A 616 -17.87 -32.00 62.39
C ARG A 616 -19.11 -32.86 62.23
N ALA A 617 -18.95 -34.08 61.74
CA ALA A 617 -20.04 -35.01 61.51
C ALA A 617 -19.78 -36.33 62.23
N VAL A 618 -20.77 -36.80 62.99
CA VAL A 618 -20.65 -37.98 63.86
C VAL A 618 -21.75 -38.97 63.52
N ARG A 619 -21.42 -40.27 63.39
CA ARG A 619 -22.45 -41.30 63.23
C ARG A 619 -23.39 -41.31 64.44
N ASN A 620 -24.70 -41.25 64.20
CA ASN A 620 -25.70 -41.34 65.25
C ASN A 620 -25.94 -42.82 65.62
N PRO A 621 -25.84 -43.22 66.90
CA PRO A 621 -26.04 -44.61 67.34
C PRO A 621 -27.42 -45.20 67.01
N GLY A 622 -28.42 -44.34 66.77
CA GLY A 622 -29.78 -44.72 66.38
C GLY A 622 -29.98 -45.00 64.89
N GLY A 623 -28.92 -44.97 64.07
CA GLY A 623 -28.95 -45.22 62.62
C GLY A 623 -28.50 -46.63 62.18
N GLN A 624 -28.51 -46.88 60.87
CA GLN A 624 -27.96 -48.08 60.23
C GLN A 624 -26.42 -48.14 60.33
N TYR A 625 -25.80 -49.21 59.82
CA TYR A 625 -24.45 -49.64 60.19
C TYR A 625 -23.32 -48.70 59.71
N PHE A 626 -23.33 -48.21 58.46
CA PHE A 626 -22.24 -47.39 57.91
C PHE A 626 -22.50 -45.88 57.97
N PHE A 627 -21.44 -45.10 58.18
CA PHE A 627 -21.39 -43.67 57.88
C PHE A 627 -20.46 -43.48 56.68
N ILE A 628 -21.01 -43.10 55.52
CA ILE A 628 -20.22 -42.90 54.31
C ILE A 628 -19.99 -41.41 54.08
N LEU A 629 -18.74 -41.02 53.83
CA LEU A 629 -18.36 -39.71 53.30
C LEU A 629 -17.85 -39.92 51.87
N ASP A 630 -18.51 -39.26 50.93
CA ASP A 630 -18.19 -39.30 49.50
C ASP A 630 -17.42 -38.03 49.08
N ALA A 631 -17.96 -36.86 49.42
CA ALA A 631 -17.27 -35.59 49.16
C ALA A 631 -17.76 -34.46 50.08
N LEU A 632 -17.03 -33.36 50.11
CA LEU A 632 -17.47 -32.09 50.70
C LEU A 632 -17.52 -31.02 49.61
N LYS A 633 -18.62 -30.29 49.48
CA LYS A 633 -18.68 -29.12 48.58
C LYS A 633 -18.62 -27.84 49.39
N VAL A 634 -17.54 -27.07 49.29
CA VAL A 634 -17.35 -25.80 49.99
C VAL A 634 -17.72 -24.64 49.09
N THR A 635 -18.43 -23.64 49.62
CA THR A 635 -18.77 -22.39 48.93
C THR A 635 -18.01 -21.22 49.58
N THR A 636 -17.36 -20.37 48.78
CA THR A 636 -16.52 -19.25 49.23
C THR A 636 -16.62 -18.03 48.30
N ALA A 637 -16.16 -16.86 48.77
CA ALA A 637 -16.12 -15.64 47.99
C ALA A 637 -14.97 -15.59 46.96
N SER A 638 -13.89 -16.36 47.18
CA SER A 638 -12.75 -16.45 46.26
C SER A 638 -12.02 -17.79 46.45
N LEU A 639 -11.58 -18.39 45.35
CA LEU A 639 -10.70 -19.56 45.30
C LEU A 639 -9.22 -19.19 45.31
N LEU A 640 -8.90 -17.91 45.05
CA LEU A 640 -7.55 -17.34 45.08
C LEU A 640 -7.42 -16.30 46.19
N GLY A 641 -6.31 -16.33 46.92
CA GLY A 641 -5.90 -15.28 47.84
C GLY A 641 -5.32 -14.07 47.12
N THR A 642 -4.87 -13.06 47.88
CA THR A 642 -4.21 -11.89 47.29
C THR A 642 -2.85 -12.29 46.69
N PRO A 643 -2.60 -12.06 45.40
CA PRO A 643 -1.31 -12.36 44.80
C PRO A 643 -0.22 -11.40 45.31
N SER A 644 1.04 -11.83 45.30
CA SER A 644 2.19 -10.98 45.70
C SER A 644 2.41 -9.79 44.78
N ALA A 645 2.01 -9.90 43.52
CA ALA A 645 1.97 -8.84 42.54
C ALA A 645 0.89 -9.15 41.48
N THR A 646 0.33 -8.10 40.89
CA THR A 646 -0.60 -8.18 39.75
C THR A 646 0.08 -7.83 38.41
N SER A 647 1.39 -7.60 38.45
CA SER A 647 2.21 -7.31 37.29
C SER A 647 3.60 -7.93 37.39
N PHE A 648 4.24 -8.08 36.24
CA PHE A 648 5.56 -8.67 36.06
C PHE A 648 6.37 -7.81 35.08
N ASP A 649 7.43 -7.18 35.56
CA ASP A 649 8.39 -6.44 34.73
C ASP A 649 9.54 -7.36 34.31
N LYS A 650 9.72 -7.59 33.01
CA LYS A 650 10.81 -8.39 32.47
C LYS A 650 12.19 -7.78 32.73
N ASN A 651 12.30 -6.48 32.96
CA ASN A 651 13.55 -5.80 33.30
C ASN A 651 13.92 -6.00 34.77
N GLU A 652 12.94 -6.24 35.64
CA GLU A 652 13.10 -6.52 37.08
C GLU A 652 12.37 -7.83 37.45
N PRO A 653 12.81 -8.99 36.93
CA PRO A 653 12.02 -10.22 37.00
C PRO A 653 11.90 -10.75 38.44
N SER A 654 10.67 -10.96 38.89
CA SER A 654 10.33 -11.60 40.18
C SER A 654 9.20 -12.62 40.04
N ASP A 655 9.23 -13.66 40.85
CA ASP A 655 8.17 -14.67 40.89
C ASP A 655 6.87 -14.08 41.47
N ILE A 656 5.72 -14.57 41.00
CA ILE A 656 4.40 -14.21 41.53
C ILE A 656 3.85 -15.38 42.34
N THR A 657 3.47 -15.13 43.58
CA THR A 657 2.88 -16.14 44.47
C THR A 657 1.42 -15.81 44.76
N VAL A 658 0.56 -16.82 44.74
CA VAL A 658 -0.84 -16.74 45.14
C VAL A 658 -1.17 -17.87 46.11
N GLU A 659 -1.84 -17.54 47.22
CA GLU A 659 -2.30 -18.53 48.20
C GLU A 659 -3.65 -19.12 47.77
N LEU A 660 -3.85 -20.42 47.98
CA LEU A 660 -5.13 -21.10 47.77
C LEU A 660 -5.81 -21.31 49.13
N PRO A 661 -6.88 -20.55 49.46
CA PRO A 661 -7.52 -20.60 50.79
C PRO A 661 -8.07 -21.98 51.18
N LEU A 662 -8.47 -22.79 50.20
CA LEU A 662 -8.98 -24.15 50.40
C LEU A 662 -7.90 -25.24 50.27
N GLY A 663 -6.63 -24.85 50.16
CA GLY A 663 -5.52 -25.78 49.92
C GLY A 663 -5.35 -26.16 48.45
N THR A 664 -4.40 -27.06 48.18
CA THR A 664 -3.96 -27.43 46.82
C THR A 664 -4.47 -28.80 46.35
N SER A 665 -5.13 -29.56 47.22
CA SER A 665 -5.69 -30.88 46.94
C SER A 665 -6.78 -30.85 45.87
N SER A 666 -7.53 -29.75 45.79
CA SER A 666 -8.58 -29.55 44.81
C SER A 666 -8.12 -28.88 43.53
N LEU A 667 -6.91 -28.32 43.46
CA LEU A 667 -6.40 -27.72 42.22
C LEU A 667 -6.11 -28.83 41.20
N THR A 668 -6.86 -28.85 40.11
CA THR A 668 -6.71 -29.86 39.05
C THR A 668 -5.81 -29.40 37.92
N ASP A 669 -5.84 -28.11 37.59
CA ASP A 669 -5.02 -27.56 36.50
C ASP A 669 -4.80 -26.04 36.67
N ILE A 670 -3.77 -25.52 36.01
CA ILE A 670 -3.61 -24.09 35.75
C ILE A 670 -3.40 -23.92 34.25
N LYS A 671 -4.21 -23.09 33.60
CA LYS A 671 -4.15 -22.88 32.15
C LYS A 671 -3.87 -21.44 31.79
N ASN A 672 -3.14 -21.23 30.71
CA ASN A 672 -3.03 -19.94 30.03
C ASN A 672 -3.77 -20.05 28.70
N GLY A 673 -4.95 -19.43 28.62
CA GLY A 673 -5.92 -19.73 27.57
C GLY A 673 -6.34 -21.20 27.60
N THR A 674 -6.21 -21.90 26.46
CA THR A 674 -6.54 -23.32 26.35
C THR A 674 -5.40 -24.26 26.74
N SER A 675 -4.21 -23.72 27.02
CA SER A 675 -2.98 -24.49 27.24
C SER A 675 -2.75 -24.75 28.73
N ALA A 676 -2.67 -26.03 29.12
CA ALA A 676 -2.29 -26.42 30.48
C ALA A 676 -0.82 -26.12 30.76
N LEU A 677 -0.53 -25.60 31.95
CA LEU A 677 0.82 -25.30 32.43
C LEU A 677 1.44 -26.56 33.04
N ALA A 678 2.73 -26.75 32.83
CA ALA A 678 3.48 -27.87 33.39
C ALA A 678 3.97 -27.59 34.82
N ARG A 679 3.48 -28.38 35.78
CA ARG A 679 3.95 -28.33 37.18
C ARG A 679 5.44 -28.67 37.26
N GLY A 680 6.22 -27.79 37.90
CA GLY A 680 7.66 -27.90 38.08
C GLY A 680 8.49 -27.07 37.08
N SER A 681 7.92 -26.65 35.95
CA SER A 681 8.54 -25.69 35.02
C SER A 681 7.80 -24.37 34.96
N ASP A 682 6.47 -24.42 34.83
CA ASP A 682 5.63 -23.26 34.55
C ASP A 682 4.97 -22.72 35.82
N TYR A 683 4.78 -23.59 36.83
CA TYR A 683 4.41 -23.23 38.19
C TYR A 683 4.92 -24.26 39.20
N ALA A 684 5.06 -23.84 40.46
CA ALA A 684 5.40 -24.72 41.58
C ALA A 684 4.36 -24.59 42.69
N ILE A 685 4.20 -25.65 43.49
CA ILE A 685 3.31 -25.66 44.66
C ILE A 685 4.15 -25.98 45.90
N SER A 686 4.03 -25.14 46.93
CA SER A 686 4.63 -25.38 48.25
C SER A 686 3.59 -25.06 49.34
N GLY A 687 3.13 -26.09 50.06
CA GLY A 687 2.01 -25.95 51.00
C GLY A 687 0.73 -25.53 50.26
N ASN A 688 0.14 -24.41 50.67
CA ASN A 688 -1.05 -23.81 50.04
C ASN A 688 -0.71 -22.69 49.05
N VAL A 689 0.57 -22.47 48.74
CA VAL A 689 1.00 -21.39 47.85
C VAL A 689 1.38 -21.95 46.49
N VAL A 690 0.83 -21.33 45.44
CA VAL A 690 1.25 -21.52 44.05
C VAL A 690 2.22 -20.40 43.68
N THR A 691 3.39 -20.77 43.17
CA THR A 691 4.39 -19.85 42.64
C THR A 691 4.41 -19.95 41.12
N ILE A 692 4.21 -18.83 40.41
CA ILE A 692 4.44 -18.70 38.98
C ILE A 692 5.85 -18.10 38.80
N PRO A 693 6.84 -18.88 38.30
CA PRO A 693 8.21 -18.44 38.18
C PRO A 693 8.37 -17.29 37.19
N SER A 694 9.26 -16.36 37.52
CA SER A 694 9.69 -15.28 36.63
C SER A 694 10.18 -15.77 35.26
N THR A 695 10.76 -16.98 35.19
CA THR A 695 11.19 -17.62 33.95
C THR A 695 10.03 -17.97 33.01
N TYR A 696 8.86 -18.31 33.54
CA TYR A 696 7.65 -18.54 32.73
C TYR A 696 7.02 -17.22 32.29
N LEU A 697 6.93 -16.26 33.21
CA LEU A 697 6.35 -14.94 32.94
C LEU A 697 7.17 -14.14 31.92
N ALA A 698 8.51 -14.29 31.92
CA ALA A 698 9.39 -13.68 30.91
C ALA A 698 9.11 -14.13 29.48
N GLN A 699 8.51 -15.30 29.28
CA GLN A 699 8.14 -15.83 27.97
C GLN A 699 6.81 -15.27 27.45
N GLN A 700 6.02 -14.64 28.32
CA GLN A 700 4.72 -14.09 27.93
C GLN A 700 4.89 -12.78 27.13
N PRO A 701 3.98 -12.43 26.20
CA PRO A 701 4.11 -11.20 25.43
C PRO A 701 4.09 -9.94 26.31
N SER A 702 5.04 -9.02 26.11
CA SER A 702 5.04 -7.72 26.79
C SER A 702 3.87 -6.85 26.30
N GLY A 703 3.27 -6.06 27.19
CA GLY A 703 2.13 -5.19 26.88
C GLY A 703 0.78 -5.92 26.86
N GLN A 704 0.75 -7.22 27.17
CA GLN A 704 -0.46 -8.02 27.30
C GLN A 704 -0.69 -8.44 28.76
N THR A 705 -1.96 -8.69 29.09
CA THR A 705 -2.34 -9.32 30.36
C THR A 705 -2.34 -10.83 30.20
N THR A 706 -1.44 -11.53 30.88
CA THR A 706 -1.48 -12.99 31.00
C THR A 706 -2.59 -13.38 31.97
N ARG A 707 -3.54 -14.19 31.50
CA ARG A 707 -4.65 -14.70 32.33
C ARG A 707 -4.43 -16.18 32.61
N LEU A 708 -4.22 -16.51 33.87
CA LEU A 708 -4.04 -17.88 34.33
C LEU A 708 -5.33 -18.37 34.97
N ALA A 709 -6.02 -19.29 34.32
CA ALA A 709 -7.22 -19.94 34.85
C ALA A 709 -6.82 -21.08 35.80
N PHE A 710 -7.18 -20.95 37.07
CA PHE A 710 -7.02 -22.00 38.07
C PHE A 710 -8.29 -22.85 38.08
N GLU A 711 -8.15 -24.13 37.74
CA GLU A 711 -9.26 -25.08 37.70
C GLU A 711 -9.23 -25.97 38.93
N PHE A 712 -10.42 -26.19 39.51
CA PHE A 712 -10.58 -26.97 40.72
C PHE A 712 -11.52 -28.16 40.51
N ALA A 713 -11.28 -29.23 41.28
CA ALA A 713 -12.01 -30.48 41.18
C ALA A 713 -13.50 -30.28 41.50
N GLY A 714 -14.37 -30.73 40.57
CA GLY A 714 -15.83 -30.75 40.75
C GLY A 714 -16.51 -29.39 40.99
N GLY A 715 -15.82 -28.28 40.73
CA GLY A 715 -16.24 -26.93 41.10
C GLY A 715 -15.98 -25.86 40.04
N ASP A 716 -16.01 -24.60 40.48
CA ASP A 716 -15.78 -23.41 39.66
C ASP A 716 -14.27 -23.18 39.42
N SER A 717 -13.94 -22.40 38.38
CA SER A 717 -12.58 -21.91 38.11
C SER A 717 -12.46 -20.42 38.42
N GLN A 718 -11.23 -19.95 38.65
CA GLN A 718 -10.96 -18.53 38.86
C GLN A 718 -9.69 -18.09 38.12
N GLU A 719 -9.73 -16.91 37.49
CA GLU A 719 -8.59 -16.36 36.76
C GLU A 719 -7.71 -15.45 37.63
N LEU A 720 -6.40 -15.63 37.53
CA LEU A 720 -5.38 -14.67 37.95
C LEU A 720 -4.89 -13.87 36.74
N SER A 721 -5.10 -12.55 36.75
CA SER A 721 -4.60 -11.64 35.71
C SER A 721 -3.26 -11.02 36.12
N ILE A 722 -2.26 -11.11 35.22
CA ILE A 722 -0.91 -10.60 35.42
C ILE A 722 -0.55 -9.69 34.25
N ALA A 723 -0.34 -8.39 34.49
CA ALA A 723 0.17 -7.48 33.47
C ALA A 723 1.66 -7.73 33.21
N VAL A 724 2.05 -8.00 31.97
CA VAL A 724 3.46 -8.26 31.62
C VAL A 724 4.05 -7.02 30.97
N THR A 725 5.06 -6.42 31.60
CA THR A 725 5.75 -5.21 31.15
C THR A 725 7.25 -5.46 30.99
N GLY A 726 7.98 -4.48 30.44
CA GLY A 726 9.42 -4.57 30.29
C GLY A 726 9.94 -5.50 29.18
N SER A 727 11.27 -5.46 29.02
CA SER A 727 12.08 -5.90 27.87
C SER A 727 11.78 -5.19 26.55
N ALA A 728 12.87 -4.86 25.83
CA ALA A 728 12.95 -4.06 24.62
C ALA A 728 11.81 -4.33 23.63
N ASN A 729 11.42 -3.27 22.91
CA ASN A 729 10.63 -3.36 21.69
C ASN A 729 11.00 -4.67 20.97
N ALA A 730 10.01 -5.51 20.65
CA ALA A 730 10.24 -6.81 20.03
C ALA A 730 10.94 -6.72 18.65
N GLY A 731 11.37 -5.52 18.24
CA GLY A 731 11.73 -5.11 16.91
C GLY A 731 10.46 -4.79 16.14
N ARG A 732 10.47 -3.67 15.43
CA ARG A 732 9.50 -3.41 14.37
C ARG A 732 9.95 -4.15 13.11
N TYR A 733 9.03 -4.76 12.37
CA TYR A 733 9.37 -5.47 11.14
C TYR A 733 8.40 -5.17 10.01
N ALA A 734 8.93 -5.09 8.79
CA ALA A 734 8.16 -5.07 7.55
C ALA A 734 8.38 -6.37 6.77
N MET A 735 7.30 -7.00 6.33
CA MET A 735 7.34 -8.16 5.44
C MET A 735 7.28 -7.68 4.00
N ILE A 736 8.23 -8.14 3.19
CA ILE A 736 8.36 -7.80 1.77
C ILE A 736 8.17 -9.08 0.97
N ASN A 737 7.17 -9.08 0.09
CA ASN A 737 6.89 -10.26 -0.73
C ASN A 737 7.95 -10.40 -1.84
N ASN A 738 8.21 -11.62 -2.30
CA ASN A 738 9.08 -11.90 -3.45
C ASN A 738 8.70 -11.11 -4.72
N ASN A 739 7.42 -10.77 -4.92
CA ASN A 739 6.98 -10.01 -6.10
C ASN A 739 6.99 -8.48 -5.91
N ASP A 740 7.55 -8.00 -4.80
CA ASP A 740 7.71 -6.57 -4.57
C ASP A 740 8.59 -5.93 -5.65
N PRO A 741 8.14 -4.87 -6.34
CA PRO A 741 8.87 -4.25 -7.45
C PRO A 741 10.21 -3.63 -7.04
N ALA A 742 10.47 -3.43 -5.75
CA ALA A 742 11.77 -3.00 -5.24
C ALA A 742 12.81 -4.13 -5.23
N ILE A 743 12.40 -5.41 -5.31
CA ILE A 743 13.33 -6.53 -5.45
C ILE A 743 13.77 -6.63 -6.91
N ARG A 744 15.09 -6.57 -7.15
CA ARG A 744 15.68 -6.64 -8.48
C ARG A 744 16.28 -8.02 -8.72
N TYR A 745 15.71 -8.75 -9.67
CA TYR A 745 16.20 -10.05 -10.10
C TYR A 745 17.10 -9.91 -11.32
N THR A 746 18.28 -10.53 -11.26
CA THR A 746 19.25 -10.57 -12.36
C THR A 746 19.54 -12.01 -12.75
N GLY A 747 19.53 -12.28 -14.05
CA GLY A 747 19.55 -13.62 -14.63
C GLY A 747 18.14 -14.13 -14.93
N ALA A 748 18.02 -15.38 -15.38
CA ALA A 748 16.72 -15.96 -15.69
C ALA A 748 16.01 -16.47 -14.43
N TRP A 749 14.96 -15.75 -14.04
CA TRP A 749 14.07 -16.05 -12.92
C TRP A 749 12.65 -16.33 -13.42
N ASN A 750 11.90 -17.10 -12.65
CA ASN A 750 10.49 -17.39 -12.88
C ASN A 750 9.71 -17.12 -11.60
N ASN A 751 8.41 -16.82 -11.73
CA ASN A 751 7.47 -16.71 -10.62
C ASN A 751 6.51 -17.89 -10.61
N SER A 752 6.08 -18.32 -9.43
CA SER A 752 5.08 -19.36 -9.24
C SER A 752 4.14 -18.96 -8.11
N GLY A 753 2.87 -18.74 -8.41
CA GLY A 753 1.83 -18.39 -7.43
C GLY A 753 0.71 -19.43 -7.31
N GLY A 754 -0.10 -19.33 -6.26
CA GLY A 754 -1.23 -20.23 -6.01
C GLY A 754 -0.81 -21.64 -5.60
N ARG A 755 0.35 -21.76 -4.95
CA ARG A 755 1.02 -23.05 -4.70
C ARG A 755 0.37 -23.87 -3.58
N ASN A 756 -0.33 -23.20 -2.66
CA ASN A 756 -0.91 -23.74 -1.43
C ASN A 756 0.09 -24.51 -0.56
N LEU A 757 1.33 -24.05 -0.48
CA LEU A 757 2.40 -24.72 0.26
C LEU A 757 2.75 -24.07 1.60
N GLY A 758 2.15 -22.90 1.90
CA GLY A 758 2.41 -22.14 3.13
C GLY A 758 3.43 -21.01 2.95
N ASP A 759 3.79 -20.70 1.71
CA ASP A 759 4.60 -19.53 1.34
C ASP A 759 3.88 -18.22 1.70
N TYR A 760 4.65 -17.16 1.90
CA TYR A 760 4.09 -15.84 2.12
C TYR A 760 3.36 -15.40 0.83
N MET A 761 2.11 -14.95 0.98
CA MET A 761 1.21 -14.62 -0.15
C MET A 761 0.98 -15.75 -1.17
N ASP A 762 1.36 -16.98 -0.83
CA ASP A 762 1.22 -18.17 -1.65
C ASP A 762 1.96 -18.13 -3.01
N ASP A 763 3.07 -17.38 -3.07
CA ASP A 763 3.95 -17.28 -4.24
C ASP A 763 5.46 -17.29 -3.92
N VAL A 764 6.27 -17.65 -4.92
CA VAL A 764 7.74 -17.62 -4.85
C VAL A 764 8.37 -17.22 -6.18
N HIS A 765 9.49 -16.51 -6.11
CA HIS A 765 10.38 -16.32 -7.25
C HIS A 765 11.52 -17.33 -7.17
N TRP A 766 11.87 -17.94 -8.30
CA TRP A 766 12.88 -18.99 -8.34
C TRP A 766 13.78 -18.93 -9.57
N THR A 767 14.97 -19.50 -9.45
CA THR A 767 15.90 -19.67 -10.56
C THR A 767 16.62 -21.02 -10.52
N GLU A 768 16.85 -21.61 -11.69
CA GLU A 768 17.71 -22.79 -11.87
C GLU A 768 19.17 -22.41 -12.19
N ASN A 769 19.43 -21.16 -12.55
CA ASN A 769 20.71 -20.72 -13.10
C ASN A 769 21.67 -20.28 -11.99
N ASN A 770 22.84 -20.92 -11.90
CA ASN A 770 23.90 -20.44 -11.02
C ASN A 770 24.36 -19.05 -11.44
N GLU A 771 24.81 -18.26 -10.46
CA GLU A 771 25.18 -16.84 -10.58
C GLU A 771 24.01 -15.89 -10.87
N ALA A 772 22.78 -16.39 -11.06
CA ALA A 772 21.58 -15.56 -10.94
C ALA A 772 21.45 -15.07 -9.48
N PHE A 773 20.97 -13.85 -9.31
CA PHE A 773 20.86 -13.21 -7.99
C PHE A 773 19.64 -12.31 -7.92
N PHE A 774 19.26 -11.95 -6.70
CA PHE A 774 18.40 -10.80 -6.47
C PHE A 774 19.12 -9.78 -5.58
N THR A 775 18.71 -8.52 -5.68
CA THR A 775 19.10 -7.45 -4.77
C THR A 775 17.87 -6.74 -4.21
N TYR A 776 17.95 -6.35 -2.95
CA TYR A 776 16.93 -5.54 -2.30
C TYR A 776 17.58 -4.51 -1.38
N SER A 777 17.22 -3.25 -1.57
CA SER A 777 17.68 -2.15 -0.73
C SER A 777 16.60 -1.81 0.30
N PHE A 778 16.97 -1.67 1.56
CA PHE A 778 16.06 -1.44 2.68
C PHE A 778 16.63 -0.39 3.63
N HIS A 779 15.75 0.37 4.27
CA HIS A 779 16.11 1.23 5.40
C HIS A 779 15.74 0.51 6.70
N GLY A 780 16.72 0.24 7.55
CA GLY A 780 16.45 -0.55 8.75
C GLY A 780 17.70 -0.92 9.52
N THR A 781 17.50 -1.61 10.63
CA THR A 781 18.56 -2.07 11.54
C THR A 781 18.86 -3.56 11.38
N GLY A 782 18.24 -4.23 10.39
CA GLY A 782 18.42 -5.64 10.13
C GLY A 782 17.51 -6.17 9.02
N ILE A 783 17.77 -7.39 8.55
CA ILE A 783 16.96 -8.09 7.56
C ILE A 783 17.07 -9.60 7.72
N ASP A 784 15.96 -10.30 7.50
CA ASP A 784 15.91 -11.75 7.34
C ASP A 784 15.58 -12.12 5.89
N LEU A 785 16.27 -13.13 5.38
CA LEU A 785 15.94 -13.82 4.14
C LEU A 785 15.09 -15.05 4.46
N ILE A 786 13.86 -15.07 3.95
CA ILE A 786 12.93 -16.18 4.12
C ILE A 786 12.81 -16.92 2.80
N SER A 787 13.00 -18.23 2.85
CA SER A 787 12.94 -19.11 1.70
C SER A 787 12.40 -20.48 2.08
N GLU A 788 12.20 -21.33 1.10
CA GLU A 788 11.95 -22.75 1.31
C GLU A 788 13.26 -23.49 1.56
N VAL A 789 13.18 -24.58 2.33
CA VAL A 789 14.24 -25.59 2.41
C VAL A 789 13.75 -26.88 1.76
N ASP A 790 14.50 -27.41 0.79
CA ASP A 790 14.14 -28.59 0.02
C ASP A 790 15.36 -29.38 -0.48
N SER A 791 15.18 -30.67 -0.77
CA SER A 791 16.21 -31.54 -1.34
C SER A 791 16.70 -31.13 -2.74
N GLY A 792 15.93 -30.32 -3.48
CA GLY A 792 16.29 -29.75 -4.77
C GLY A 792 17.05 -28.42 -4.70
N GLN A 793 17.21 -27.83 -3.52
CA GLN A 793 17.88 -26.53 -3.36
C GLN A 793 19.37 -26.66 -3.06
N GLY A 794 20.06 -25.56 -2.75
CA GLY A 794 21.50 -25.52 -2.60
C GLY A 794 22.01 -24.27 -1.92
N ASP A 795 23.23 -23.89 -2.27
CA ASP A 795 23.96 -22.83 -1.59
C ASP A 795 23.67 -21.45 -2.19
N ILE A 796 23.58 -20.46 -1.32
CA ILE A 796 23.34 -19.05 -1.63
C ILE A 796 24.47 -18.23 -0.99
N GLU A 797 25.21 -17.47 -1.78
CA GLU A 797 26.18 -16.49 -1.25
C GLU A 797 25.46 -15.17 -0.95
N ILE A 798 25.62 -14.68 0.27
CA ILE A 798 24.99 -13.46 0.76
C ILE A 798 26.00 -12.32 0.75
N PHE A 799 25.59 -11.16 0.25
CA PHE A 799 26.32 -9.90 0.33
C PHE A 799 25.42 -8.87 1.01
N LEU A 800 26.02 -8.11 1.91
CA LEU A 800 25.40 -6.93 2.53
C LEU A 800 26.28 -5.72 2.21
N ASP A 801 25.69 -4.70 1.60
CA ASP A 801 26.38 -3.46 1.17
C ASP A 801 27.60 -3.74 0.29
N GLY A 802 27.48 -4.74 -0.59
CA GLY A 802 28.55 -5.19 -1.47
C GLY A 802 29.64 -6.05 -0.81
N VAL A 803 29.54 -6.30 0.50
CA VAL A 803 30.49 -7.11 1.27
C VAL A 803 29.93 -8.52 1.49
N SER A 804 30.67 -9.56 1.10
CA SER A 804 30.26 -10.96 1.30
C SER A 804 30.13 -11.28 2.79
N GLN A 805 28.99 -11.86 3.15
CA GLN A 805 28.62 -12.33 4.49
C GLN A 805 28.78 -13.86 4.62
N GLY A 806 29.26 -14.52 3.57
CA GLY A 806 29.40 -15.96 3.49
C GLY A 806 28.22 -16.64 2.79
N THR A 807 28.19 -17.97 2.90
CA THR A 807 27.24 -18.83 2.18
C THR A 807 26.26 -19.47 3.17
N VAL A 808 24.98 -19.45 2.82
CA VAL A 808 23.91 -20.19 3.51
C VAL A 808 23.38 -21.29 2.60
N SER A 809 22.90 -22.40 3.16
CA SER A 809 22.39 -23.53 2.38
C SER A 809 20.90 -23.73 2.64
N THR A 810 20.12 -23.86 1.57
CA THR A 810 18.70 -24.20 1.62
C THR A 810 18.43 -25.67 1.28
N TYR A 811 19.48 -26.49 1.23
CA TYR A 811 19.40 -27.92 0.99
C TYR A 811 19.16 -28.71 2.29
N ASP A 812 18.11 -29.54 2.30
CA ASP A 812 17.91 -30.60 3.31
C ASP A 812 17.44 -31.88 2.60
N PRO A 813 18.19 -32.99 2.67
CA PRO A 813 17.83 -34.24 2.00
C PRO A 813 16.54 -34.87 2.52
N ASN A 814 16.06 -34.46 3.70
CA ASN A 814 14.82 -34.96 4.31
C ASN A 814 13.67 -33.95 4.25
N ALA A 815 13.89 -32.77 3.66
CA ALA A 815 12.84 -31.80 3.44
C ALA A 815 12.12 -32.04 2.11
N SER A 816 10.80 -31.78 2.14
CA SER A 816 9.95 -31.68 0.95
C SER A 816 9.17 -30.38 1.10
N ASN A 817 9.62 -29.32 0.41
CA ASN A 817 9.03 -27.98 0.41
C ASN A 817 8.71 -27.49 1.85
N LYS A 818 9.73 -27.25 2.68
CA LYS A 818 9.52 -26.61 3.99
C LYS A 818 9.50 -25.09 3.79
N PRO A 819 8.33 -24.42 3.72
CA PRO A 819 8.25 -22.98 3.48
C PRO A 819 8.65 -22.16 4.72
N GLN A 820 8.74 -20.85 4.56
CA GLN A 820 8.86 -19.88 5.65
C GLN A 820 10.09 -20.09 6.56
N VAL A 821 11.19 -20.61 6.02
CA VAL A 821 12.44 -20.79 6.78
C VAL A 821 13.29 -19.53 6.66
N THR A 822 13.66 -18.92 7.80
CA THR A 822 14.70 -17.87 7.82
C THR A 822 16.06 -18.52 7.59
N VAL A 823 16.62 -18.32 6.39
CA VAL A 823 17.89 -18.95 5.97
C VAL A 823 19.10 -18.04 6.16
N TYR A 824 18.86 -16.74 6.31
CA TYR A 824 19.84 -15.74 6.72
C TYR A 824 19.17 -14.67 7.57
N SER A 825 19.88 -14.14 8.57
CA SER A 825 19.41 -13.06 9.45
C SER A 825 20.59 -12.18 9.85
N VAL A 826 20.39 -10.87 9.83
CA VAL A 826 21.34 -9.89 10.34
C VAL A 826 20.57 -8.79 11.09
N GLY A 827 21.12 -8.33 12.21
CA GLY A 827 20.56 -7.24 13.01
C GLY A 827 21.66 -6.39 13.63
N GLY A 828 21.27 -5.25 14.23
CA GLY A 828 22.22 -4.29 14.80
C GLY A 828 22.96 -3.47 13.74
N LEU A 829 22.40 -3.38 12.52
CA LEU A 829 22.89 -2.47 11.50
C LEU A 829 22.62 -1.01 11.93
N PRO A 830 23.44 -0.05 11.48
CA PRO A 830 23.12 1.37 11.61
C PRO A 830 21.70 1.68 11.09
N LYS A 831 21.03 2.71 11.64
CA LYS A 831 19.79 3.25 11.07
C LYS A 831 20.13 3.97 9.75
N ASP A 832 20.31 3.20 8.69
CA ASP A 832 20.67 3.68 7.35
C ASP A 832 20.09 2.74 6.28
N PHE A 833 20.31 3.10 5.02
CA PHE A 833 20.01 2.23 3.89
C PHE A 833 21.07 1.15 3.72
N HIS A 834 20.61 -0.07 3.55
CA HIS A 834 21.40 -1.26 3.33
C HIS A 834 20.93 -1.97 2.07
N THR A 835 21.81 -2.75 1.45
CA THR A 835 21.48 -3.56 0.27
C THR A 835 21.85 -5.01 0.52
N LEU A 836 20.85 -5.88 0.54
CA LEU A 836 21.01 -7.33 0.51
C LEU A 836 21.14 -7.78 -0.94
N LYS A 837 22.15 -8.60 -1.23
CA LYS A 837 22.27 -9.34 -2.49
C LYS A 837 22.48 -10.83 -2.19
N ALA A 838 21.68 -11.69 -2.80
CA ALA A 838 21.78 -13.14 -2.61
C ALA A 838 21.99 -13.83 -3.97
N VAL A 839 23.09 -14.58 -4.09
CA VAL A 839 23.56 -15.18 -5.35
C VAL A 839 23.47 -16.69 -5.29
N LYS A 840 22.78 -17.31 -6.26
CA LYS A 840 22.71 -18.77 -6.36
C LYS A 840 24.09 -19.35 -6.69
N LYS A 841 24.57 -20.29 -5.87
CA LYS A 841 25.85 -20.99 -6.10
C LYS A 841 25.70 -22.44 -6.49
N SER A 842 24.72 -23.16 -5.94
CA SER A 842 24.52 -24.58 -6.21
C SER A 842 23.04 -24.99 -6.11
N GLY A 843 22.77 -26.29 -6.14
CA GLY A 843 21.40 -26.84 -6.13
C GLY A 843 20.70 -26.73 -7.48
N ARG A 844 19.56 -27.42 -7.61
CA ARG A 844 18.70 -27.24 -8.79
C ARG A 844 18.00 -25.89 -8.72
N PHE A 845 17.46 -25.50 -7.56
CA PHE A 845 16.74 -24.25 -7.39
C PHE A 845 17.36 -23.34 -6.31
N MET A 846 17.20 -22.02 -6.49
CA MET A 846 17.19 -21.04 -5.40
C MET A 846 15.84 -20.35 -5.42
N LEU A 847 15.20 -20.23 -4.25
CA LEU A 847 13.92 -19.56 -4.09
C LEU A 847 14.05 -18.31 -3.22
N LEU A 848 13.22 -17.32 -3.50
CA LEU A 848 12.87 -16.24 -2.58
C LEU A 848 11.36 -16.30 -2.35
N ASP A 849 10.99 -16.40 -1.07
CA ASP A 849 9.61 -16.38 -0.59
C ASP A 849 9.30 -14.98 -0.03
N ALA A 850 10.06 -14.54 0.98
CA ALA A 850 9.90 -13.19 1.53
C ALA A 850 11.21 -12.64 2.10
N LEU A 851 11.23 -11.32 2.31
CA LEU A 851 12.21 -10.65 3.17
C LEU A 851 11.48 -10.08 4.39
N ARG A 852 12.14 -10.09 5.55
CA ARG A 852 11.63 -9.42 6.75
C ARG A 852 12.64 -8.38 7.23
N VAL A 853 12.34 -7.11 6.98
CA VAL A 853 13.21 -5.99 7.35
C VAL A 853 12.94 -5.59 8.79
N LYS A 854 13.98 -5.42 9.60
CA LYS A 854 13.88 -4.86 10.95
C LYS A 854 13.95 -3.34 10.89
N LEU A 855 12.85 -2.67 11.23
CA LEU A 855 12.74 -1.22 11.24
C LEU A 855 13.31 -0.63 12.54
N PRO A 856 13.75 0.65 12.54
CA PRO A 856 14.10 1.36 13.75
C PRO A 856 12.87 1.56 14.65
N ASP A 857 13.07 1.51 15.96
CA ASP A 857 12.02 1.88 16.92
C ASP A 857 11.81 3.40 16.90
N LEU A 858 10.55 3.81 17.01
CA LEU A 858 10.09 5.21 17.06
C LEU A 858 9.81 5.66 18.50
N ILE A 859 9.52 4.72 19.40
CA ILE A 859 9.34 4.94 20.84
C ILE A 859 10.23 4.01 21.66
N ASP A 860 10.64 4.47 22.84
CA ASP A 860 11.59 3.76 23.73
C ASP A 860 11.02 2.50 24.38
N THR A 861 9.70 2.41 24.47
CA THR A 861 8.98 1.25 24.97
C THR A 861 7.73 0.96 24.14
N SER A 862 7.45 -0.32 23.90
CA SER A 862 6.20 -0.80 23.27
C SER A 862 5.15 -1.25 24.29
N ALA A 863 5.46 -1.17 25.60
CA ALA A 863 4.57 -1.60 26.66
C ALA A 863 4.62 -0.68 27.89
N ALA A 864 3.47 -0.48 28.51
CA ALA A 864 3.35 0.23 29.79
C ALA A 864 2.21 -0.37 30.64
N GLU A 865 2.13 0.05 31.90
CA GLU A 865 1.08 -0.34 32.84
C GLU A 865 0.39 0.91 33.41
N PHE A 866 -0.90 0.79 33.66
CA PHE A 866 -1.68 1.78 34.39
C PHE A 866 -2.62 1.10 35.37
N ASP A 867 -2.58 1.50 36.65
CA ASP A 867 -3.44 0.95 37.70
C ASP A 867 -4.56 1.94 38.06
N LEU A 868 -5.81 1.49 37.95
CA LEU A 868 -7.01 2.25 38.26
C LEU A 868 -7.15 2.56 39.76
N ALA A 869 -6.44 1.86 40.63
CA ALA A 869 -6.43 2.13 42.06
C ALA A 869 -5.98 3.57 42.34
N ALA A 870 -6.82 4.37 42.98
CA ALA A 870 -6.64 5.82 43.14
C ALA A 870 -5.30 6.26 43.76
N GLY A 871 -4.66 5.41 44.56
CA GLY A 871 -3.35 5.66 45.17
C GLY A 871 -2.14 5.30 44.28
N LYS A 872 -2.36 4.67 43.13
CA LYS A 872 -1.34 4.13 42.22
C LYS A 872 -1.40 4.71 40.80
N GLN A 873 -2.45 5.45 40.46
CA GLN A 873 -2.59 6.15 39.17
C GLN A 873 -1.43 7.12 38.92
N ALA A 874 -0.70 6.93 37.82
CA ALA A 874 0.41 7.78 37.38
C ALA A 874 0.36 7.99 35.86
N ASP A 875 0.90 9.12 35.40
CA ASP A 875 1.05 9.36 33.96
C ASP A 875 2.04 8.36 33.36
N VAL A 876 1.81 7.96 32.10
CA VAL A 876 2.72 7.08 31.36
C VAL A 876 3.59 7.94 30.46
N THR A 877 4.90 7.94 30.71
CA THR A 877 5.88 8.66 29.87
C THR A 877 6.55 7.72 28.90
N VAL A 878 6.63 8.14 27.65
CA VAL A 878 7.21 7.41 26.52
C VAL A 878 8.27 8.29 25.87
N GLY A 879 9.49 7.80 25.77
CA GLY A 879 10.56 8.45 25.02
C GLY A 879 10.34 8.31 23.52
N LEU A 880 10.51 9.41 22.80
CA LEU A 880 10.44 9.46 21.34
C LEU A 880 11.87 9.29 20.80
N MET A 881 12.07 8.29 19.93
CA MET A 881 13.39 7.94 19.39
C MET A 881 13.84 8.86 18.24
N ASP A 882 12.89 9.49 17.58
CA ASP A 882 13.10 10.54 16.57
C ASP A 882 12.76 11.93 17.12
N ASP A 883 12.97 13.00 16.34
CA ASP A 883 12.62 14.36 16.77
C ASP A 883 11.14 14.42 17.15
N ALA A 884 10.84 14.89 18.37
CA ALA A 884 9.48 15.02 18.86
C ALA A 884 8.60 15.92 18.00
N GLY A 885 9.21 16.83 17.23
CA GLY A 885 8.52 17.65 16.25
C GLY A 885 7.94 16.86 15.07
N ASP A 886 8.32 15.59 14.91
CA ASP A 886 7.81 14.71 13.86
C ASP A 886 6.62 13.85 14.36
N LEU A 887 6.25 13.89 15.65
CA LEU A 887 5.05 13.21 16.13
C LEU A 887 3.79 13.91 15.58
N VAL A 888 3.08 13.24 14.67
CA VAL A 888 1.81 13.71 14.08
C VAL A 888 0.66 13.58 15.07
N GLY A 889 0.70 12.57 15.93
CA GLY A 889 -0.27 12.38 17.00
C GLY A 889 -0.30 10.97 17.56
N ILE A 890 -1.13 10.79 18.58
CA ILE A 890 -1.35 9.52 19.26
C ILE A 890 -2.81 9.11 19.05
N TYR A 891 -3.04 7.85 18.69
CA TYR A 891 -4.36 7.35 18.31
C TYR A 891 -4.74 6.12 19.13
N ASN A 892 -6.02 6.00 19.48
CA ASN A 892 -6.61 4.76 19.99
C ASN A 892 -7.56 4.22 18.92
N GLY A 893 -7.09 3.21 18.18
CA GLY A 893 -7.75 2.77 16.94
C GLY A 893 -7.73 3.88 15.89
N SER A 894 -8.91 4.31 15.41
CA SER A 894 -9.05 5.42 14.46
C SER A 894 -9.22 6.80 15.14
N ALA A 895 -9.40 6.84 16.46
CA ALA A 895 -9.64 8.08 17.20
C ALA A 895 -8.32 8.75 17.58
N ALA A 896 -8.13 10.01 17.20
CA ALA A 896 -6.99 10.82 17.64
C ALA A 896 -7.20 11.29 19.09
N LEU A 897 -6.15 11.21 19.91
CA LEU A 897 -6.11 11.82 21.23
C LEU A 897 -5.87 13.33 21.10
N ALA A 898 -6.40 14.11 22.04
CA ALA A 898 -6.24 15.56 22.07
C ALA A 898 -4.96 15.98 22.82
N GLU A 899 -3.98 16.54 22.09
CA GLU A 899 -2.77 17.10 22.70
C GLU A 899 -3.12 18.25 23.68
N GLY A 900 -2.41 18.30 24.81
CA GLY A 900 -2.66 19.21 25.92
C GLY A 900 -3.77 18.75 26.87
N VAL A 901 -4.64 17.83 26.44
CA VAL A 901 -5.72 17.24 27.25
C VAL A 901 -5.40 15.80 27.64
N ASP A 902 -5.32 14.90 26.65
CA ASP A 902 -5.13 13.46 26.84
C ASP A 902 -3.65 13.09 26.96
N TYR A 903 -2.77 13.86 26.32
CA TYR A 903 -1.32 13.72 26.41
C TYR A 903 -0.62 15.07 26.26
N THR A 904 0.67 15.14 26.57
CA THR A 904 1.54 16.30 26.29
C THR A 904 2.86 15.86 25.70
N VAL A 905 3.47 16.68 24.85
CA VAL A 905 4.83 16.43 24.30
C VAL A 905 5.77 17.50 24.83
N ALA A 906 6.95 17.09 25.32
CA ALA A 906 7.98 18.01 25.81
C ALA A 906 9.38 17.45 25.55
N GLY A 907 10.13 18.08 24.65
CA GLY A 907 11.39 17.50 24.16
C GLY A 907 11.14 16.12 23.55
N ALA A 908 12.06 15.18 23.70
CA ALA A 908 11.94 13.81 23.19
C ALA A 908 11.02 12.89 24.04
N GLN A 909 9.97 13.42 24.64
CA GLN A 909 9.05 12.66 25.48
C GLN A 909 7.59 13.03 25.22
N ALA A 910 6.75 12.00 25.15
CA ALA A 910 5.30 12.11 25.20
C ALA A 910 4.79 11.53 26.52
N THR A 911 3.93 12.27 27.21
CA THR A 911 3.32 11.86 28.48
C THR A 911 1.83 11.67 28.27
N ILE A 912 1.36 10.42 28.32
CA ILE A 912 -0.07 10.09 28.33
C ILE A 912 -0.60 10.36 29.73
N LYS A 913 -1.64 11.18 29.83
CA LYS A 913 -2.17 11.59 31.12
C LYS A 913 -2.98 10.49 31.78
N LYS A 914 -2.82 10.36 33.09
CA LYS A 914 -3.60 9.44 33.91
C LYS A 914 -5.10 9.66 33.81
N GLU A 915 -5.57 10.89 33.57
CA GLU A 915 -7.00 11.17 33.42
C GLU A 915 -7.59 10.47 32.18
N TYR A 916 -6.82 10.40 31.09
CA TYR A 916 -7.21 9.66 29.89
C TYR A 916 -7.16 8.15 30.12
N LEU A 917 -6.08 7.66 30.77
CA LEU A 917 -5.89 6.23 31.05
C LEU A 917 -6.91 5.69 32.06
N ALA A 918 -7.32 6.49 33.05
CA ALA A 918 -8.35 6.12 34.02
C ALA A 918 -9.75 5.95 33.42
N ALA A 919 -9.97 6.47 32.20
CA ALA A 919 -11.22 6.29 31.47
C ALA A 919 -11.22 5.04 30.57
N GLN A 920 -10.08 4.34 30.45
CA GLN A 920 -9.98 3.14 29.64
C GLN A 920 -10.46 1.90 30.44
N PRO A 921 -11.06 0.90 29.77
CA PRO A 921 -11.47 -0.33 30.43
C PRO A 921 -10.25 -1.15 30.90
N VAL A 922 -10.45 -1.98 31.94
CA VAL A 922 -9.47 -3.00 32.35
C VAL A 922 -9.15 -3.91 31.16
N GLY A 923 -7.87 -4.15 30.92
CA GLY A 923 -7.35 -4.88 29.77
C GLY A 923 -6.27 -4.10 29.03
N THR A 924 -5.97 -4.50 27.79
CA THR A 924 -4.94 -3.84 26.98
C THR A 924 -5.54 -2.69 26.16
N THR A 925 -5.07 -1.48 26.39
CA THR A 925 -5.31 -0.31 25.53
C THR A 925 -4.14 -0.15 24.58
N LYS A 926 -4.40 -0.14 23.27
CA LYS A 926 -3.36 0.02 22.23
C LYS A 926 -3.34 1.47 21.74
N LEU A 927 -2.24 2.17 21.97
CA LEU A 927 -2.03 3.55 21.52
C LEU A 927 -1.01 3.59 20.38
N THR A 928 -1.42 4.04 19.21
CA THR A 928 -0.56 4.16 18.02
C THR A 928 0.06 5.55 17.97
N PHE A 929 1.37 5.64 18.10
CA PHE A 929 2.15 6.85 17.86
C PHE A 929 2.46 6.93 16.37
N ARG A 930 2.04 8.01 15.72
CA ARG A 930 2.30 8.24 14.29
C ARG A 930 3.28 9.39 14.13
N PHE A 931 4.30 9.17 13.31
CA PHE A 931 5.33 10.15 13.02
C PHE A 931 5.25 10.55 11.55
N SER A 932 5.61 11.80 11.24
CA SER A 932 5.65 12.33 9.89
C SER A 932 6.89 11.80 9.18
N GLY A 933 6.69 11.29 7.97
CA GLY A 933 7.77 11.17 6.99
C GLY A 933 7.94 12.47 6.22
N ASP A 934 8.84 12.43 5.24
CA ASP A 934 8.83 13.38 4.13
C ASP A 934 7.47 13.31 3.41
N TYR A 935 7.11 14.38 2.70
CA TYR A 935 5.84 14.41 1.98
C TYR A 935 5.78 13.24 0.99
N ALA A 936 4.64 12.53 0.95
CA ALA A 936 4.47 11.34 0.11
C ALA A 936 5.53 10.22 0.28
N ASP A 937 6.29 10.23 1.38
CA ASP A 937 7.33 9.27 1.73
C ASP A 937 8.52 9.22 0.75
N ASP A 938 8.80 10.32 0.05
CA ASP A 938 9.90 10.46 -0.90
C ASP A 938 10.64 11.81 -0.81
N VAL A 939 11.83 11.85 -1.43
CA VAL A 939 12.65 13.06 -1.57
C VAL A 939 13.48 13.01 -2.85
N HIS A 940 13.88 14.17 -3.36
CA HIS A 940 14.90 14.31 -4.40
C HIS A 940 16.15 14.88 -3.77
N GLY A 941 17.31 14.27 -4.03
CA GLY A 941 18.59 14.68 -3.45
C GLY A 941 19.62 15.05 -4.49
N THR A 942 20.46 16.04 -4.20
CA THR A 942 21.65 16.33 -4.99
C THR A 942 22.88 16.56 -4.12
N THR A 943 24.03 16.07 -4.58
CA THR A 943 25.34 16.37 -3.98
C THR A 943 26.04 17.55 -4.66
N GLU A 944 25.55 17.99 -5.81
CA GLU A 944 26.19 18.99 -6.66
C GLU A 944 25.87 20.41 -6.19
N ASN A 945 26.89 21.15 -5.72
CA ASN A 945 26.71 22.57 -5.43
C ASN A 945 26.41 23.33 -6.72
N GLY A 946 25.39 24.19 -6.69
CA GLY A 946 24.89 24.90 -7.87
C GLY A 946 23.70 24.22 -8.54
N ALA A 947 23.45 22.93 -8.28
CA ALA A 947 22.20 22.29 -8.68
C ALA A 947 21.01 22.98 -8.01
N SER A 948 19.86 23.00 -8.69
CA SER A 948 18.67 23.70 -8.22
C SER A 948 17.38 22.99 -8.61
N PHE A 949 16.31 23.29 -7.87
CA PHE A 949 14.95 23.04 -8.31
C PHE A 949 14.16 24.34 -8.39
N GLU A 950 13.17 24.37 -9.27
CA GLU A 950 12.30 25.50 -9.55
C GLU A 950 10.83 25.08 -9.61
N TYR A 951 9.94 25.95 -9.15
CA TYR A 951 8.49 25.76 -9.26
C TYR A 951 7.77 27.07 -9.52
N SER A 952 6.85 27.07 -10.48
CA SER A 952 5.99 28.21 -10.79
C SER A 952 4.60 28.01 -10.20
N PHE A 953 4.13 28.98 -9.40
CA PHE A 953 2.84 28.92 -8.71
C PHE A 953 2.04 30.21 -8.89
N LYS A 954 0.72 30.14 -8.69
CA LYS A 954 -0.14 31.32 -8.60
C LYS A 954 -0.67 31.50 -7.18
N GLY A 955 -0.30 32.58 -6.51
CA GLY A 955 -0.57 32.73 -5.09
C GLY A 955 -0.17 34.05 -4.47
N THR A 956 -0.29 34.11 -3.15
CA THR A 956 0.16 35.24 -2.32
C THR A 956 1.29 34.87 -1.36
N GLY A 957 1.69 33.61 -1.35
CA GLY A 957 2.73 33.12 -0.45
C GLY A 957 3.25 31.76 -0.86
N ILE A 958 4.46 31.42 -0.41
CA ILE A 958 5.14 30.15 -0.62
C ILE A 958 5.94 29.80 0.63
N GLU A 959 5.95 28.51 0.97
CA GLU A 959 6.68 27.91 2.07
C GLU A 959 7.48 26.73 1.54
N LEU A 960 8.79 26.73 1.82
CA LEU A 960 9.72 25.64 1.52
C LEU A 960 9.74 24.67 2.70
N LEU A 961 9.22 23.47 2.47
CA LEU A 961 9.24 22.36 3.43
C LEU A 961 10.30 21.38 2.94
N SER A 962 11.37 21.23 3.72
CA SER A 962 12.49 20.39 3.34
C SER A 962 13.00 19.60 4.54
N PRO A 963 13.54 18.40 4.32
CA PRO A 963 14.36 17.69 5.27
C PRO A 963 15.44 18.58 5.91
N THR A 964 15.68 18.33 7.19
CA THR A 964 16.90 18.77 7.89
C THR A 964 17.73 17.57 8.33
N GLY A 965 19.05 17.69 8.42
CA GLY A 965 19.87 16.60 8.93
C GLY A 965 21.38 16.87 8.92
N PRO A 966 22.19 15.98 9.49
CA PRO A 966 23.60 16.26 9.76
C PRO A 966 24.46 16.34 8.50
N LYS A 967 24.02 15.71 7.41
CA LYS A 967 24.67 15.74 6.09
C LYS A 967 24.22 16.92 5.21
N LEU A 968 23.20 17.66 5.64
CA LEU A 968 22.65 18.79 4.87
C LEU A 968 23.38 20.09 5.19
N GLY A 969 23.10 21.14 4.43
CA GLY A 969 23.75 22.43 4.59
C GLY A 969 22.96 23.58 4.00
N GLN A 970 23.68 24.62 3.56
CA GLN A 970 23.07 25.85 3.09
C GLN A 970 22.46 25.72 1.69
N MET A 971 21.35 26.42 1.48
CA MET A 971 20.72 26.61 0.18
C MET A 971 20.28 28.06 0.00
N ASP A 972 20.44 28.59 -1.22
CA ASP A 972 20.01 29.92 -1.60
C ASP A 972 18.60 29.86 -2.21
N VAL A 973 17.65 30.59 -1.62
CA VAL A 973 16.25 30.67 -2.06
C VAL A 973 16.05 31.96 -2.85
N TYR A 974 15.55 31.82 -4.06
CA TYR A 974 15.18 32.91 -4.95
C TYR A 974 13.67 32.92 -5.15
N VAL A 975 13.08 34.12 -5.18
CA VAL A 975 11.68 34.32 -5.60
C VAL A 975 11.69 35.34 -6.73
N ASP A 976 11.04 35.01 -7.84
CA ASP A 976 10.97 35.82 -9.06
C ASP A 976 12.36 36.25 -9.58
N GLY A 977 13.34 35.34 -9.47
CA GLY A 977 14.72 35.56 -9.89
C GLY A 977 15.59 36.36 -8.91
N GLU A 978 15.02 36.91 -7.84
CA GLU A 978 15.76 37.65 -6.81
C GLU A 978 16.12 36.76 -5.63
N LEU A 979 17.38 36.82 -5.16
CA LEU A 979 17.80 36.10 -3.96
C LEU A 979 17.11 36.71 -2.72
N VAL A 980 16.22 35.95 -2.10
CA VAL A 980 15.46 36.41 -0.92
C VAL A 980 16.09 35.98 0.39
N GLN A 981 16.68 34.78 0.46
CA GLN A 981 17.29 34.27 1.69
C GLN A 981 18.28 33.13 1.42
N THR A 982 19.34 33.02 2.23
CA THR A 982 20.09 31.76 2.38
C THR A 982 19.58 31.06 3.64
N VAL A 983 19.12 29.82 3.51
CA VAL A 983 18.64 28.99 4.62
C VAL A 983 19.61 27.83 4.85
N ASP A 984 19.57 27.21 6.03
CA ASP A 984 20.47 26.09 6.40
C ASP A 984 19.62 24.89 6.82
N ALA A 985 19.76 23.77 6.10
CA ALA A 985 19.09 22.52 6.42
C ALA A 985 19.90 21.63 7.37
N HIS A 986 21.07 22.06 7.83
CA HIS A 986 21.86 21.31 8.79
C HIS A 986 21.16 21.19 10.15
N ALA A 987 21.08 19.97 10.69
CA ALA A 987 20.60 19.68 12.04
C ALA A 987 21.32 18.44 12.62
N ASP A 988 21.39 18.30 13.95
CA ASP A 988 22.06 17.15 14.59
C ASP A 988 21.34 15.82 14.30
N SER A 989 20.03 15.86 14.05
CA SER A 989 19.17 14.72 13.72
C SER A 989 18.40 14.97 12.43
N ARG A 990 17.96 13.88 11.79
CA ARG A 990 17.04 13.94 10.65
C ARG A 990 15.67 14.42 11.15
N GLY A 991 15.06 15.34 10.42
CA GLY A 991 13.67 15.74 10.62
C GLY A 991 13.00 15.99 9.27
N ALA A 992 11.74 15.60 9.13
CA ALA A 992 10.97 15.75 7.89
C ALA A 992 10.13 17.04 7.87
N LEU A 993 9.75 17.49 6.67
CA LEU A 993 8.80 18.60 6.47
C LEU A 993 9.12 19.90 7.24
N LYS A 994 10.40 20.21 7.49
CA LYS A 994 10.77 21.41 8.24
C LYS A 994 10.62 22.66 7.35
N SER A 995 9.97 23.68 7.90
CA SER A 995 9.81 24.98 7.24
C SER A 995 11.13 25.74 7.28
N LEU A 996 11.85 25.78 6.15
CA LEU A 996 13.13 26.47 6.04
C LEU A 996 12.98 27.91 5.55
N TYR A 997 11.97 28.17 4.72
CA TYR A 997 11.65 29.49 4.20
C TYR A 997 10.14 29.68 4.08
N LYS A 998 9.64 30.88 4.38
CA LYS A 998 8.22 31.23 4.20
C LYS A 998 8.04 32.70 3.88
N VAL A 999 7.18 32.99 2.91
CA VAL A 999 6.66 34.33 2.60
C VAL A 999 5.15 34.23 2.37
N SER A 1000 4.37 35.18 2.90
CA SER A 1000 2.89 35.21 2.79
C SER A 1000 2.33 36.55 2.29
N SER A 1001 3.21 37.41 1.76
CA SER A 1001 2.88 38.78 1.37
C SER A 1001 3.25 39.10 -0.07
N LEU A 1002 3.30 38.09 -0.94
CA LEU A 1002 3.49 38.29 -2.37
C LEU A 1002 2.22 38.93 -2.97
N PRO A 1003 2.35 39.81 -3.99
CA PRO A 1003 1.21 40.24 -4.78
C PRO A 1003 0.42 39.04 -5.30
N ASN A 1004 -0.90 39.16 -5.47
CA ASN A 1004 -1.64 38.10 -6.15
C ASN A 1004 -1.19 38.03 -7.61
N GLY A 1005 -0.50 36.96 -7.98
CA GLY A 1005 0.06 36.78 -9.31
C GLY A 1005 0.70 35.42 -9.50
N THR A 1006 1.32 35.24 -10.65
CA THR A 1006 2.21 34.12 -10.92
C THR A 1006 3.59 34.48 -10.39
N HIS A 1007 4.19 33.54 -9.65
CA HIS A 1007 5.50 33.66 -9.03
C HIS A 1007 6.31 32.40 -9.29
N THR A 1008 7.63 32.51 -9.15
CA THR A 1008 8.54 31.38 -9.30
C THR A 1008 9.46 31.33 -8.09
N ILE A 1009 9.54 30.16 -7.45
CA ILE A 1009 10.55 29.87 -6.42
C ILE A 1009 11.65 29.01 -7.02
N ARG A 1010 12.92 29.37 -6.79
CA ARG A 1010 14.08 28.58 -7.19
C ARG A 1010 15.03 28.41 -6.01
N VAL A 1011 15.41 27.17 -5.72
CA VAL A 1011 16.26 26.83 -4.56
C VAL A 1011 17.55 26.20 -5.04
N VAL A 1012 18.70 26.72 -4.61
CA VAL A 1012 20.02 26.36 -5.14
C VAL A 1012 20.92 25.82 -4.05
N LYS A 1013 21.53 24.64 -4.27
CA LYS A 1013 22.46 24.04 -3.31
C LYS A 1013 23.73 24.87 -3.18
N LYS A 1014 24.12 25.20 -1.94
CA LYS A 1014 25.31 26.00 -1.65
C LYS A 1014 26.39 25.22 -0.91
N SER A 1015 26.01 24.41 0.08
CA SER A 1015 26.93 23.59 0.87
C SER A 1015 26.23 22.32 1.40
N GLY A 1016 26.92 21.57 2.28
CA GLY A 1016 26.47 20.26 2.74
C GLY A 1016 26.86 19.14 1.77
N GLU A 1017 26.80 17.90 2.26
CA GLU A 1017 26.95 16.72 1.41
C GLU A 1017 25.75 16.62 0.46
N TRP A 1018 24.54 16.84 0.99
CA TRP A 1018 23.27 16.77 0.25
C TRP A 1018 22.45 18.07 0.38
N MET A 1019 21.68 18.38 -0.66
CA MET A 1019 20.45 19.17 -0.57
C MET A 1019 19.30 18.23 -0.92
N LEU A 1020 18.23 18.27 -0.14
CA LEU A 1020 17.02 17.50 -0.39
C LEU A 1020 15.88 18.44 -0.74
N ALA A 1021 15.06 18.06 -1.71
CA ALA A 1021 13.78 18.65 -2.06
C ALA A 1021 12.68 17.65 -1.64
N ASP A 1022 11.56 18.18 -1.16
CA ASP A 1022 10.46 17.38 -0.58
C ASP A 1022 9.13 18.04 -0.91
N ALA A 1023 8.81 19.20 -0.32
CA ALA A 1023 7.54 19.85 -0.63
C ALA A 1023 7.58 21.38 -0.66
N LEU A 1024 6.69 21.93 -1.47
CA LEU A 1024 6.38 23.35 -1.53
C LEU A 1024 4.91 23.58 -1.19
N ARG A 1025 4.63 24.51 -0.30
CA ARG A 1025 3.25 24.90 0.05
C ARG A 1025 3.01 26.35 -0.34
N PHE A 1026 2.05 26.60 -1.23
CA PHE A 1026 1.68 27.96 -1.62
C PHE A 1026 0.28 28.35 -1.17
N GLU A 1027 0.09 29.63 -0.87
CA GLU A 1027 -1.19 30.21 -0.50
C GLU A 1027 -2.00 30.54 -1.76
N VAL A 1028 -3.22 30.00 -1.86
CA VAL A 1028 -4.09 30.24 -3.01
C VAL A 1028 -4.85 31.56 -2.80
N PRO A 1029 -4.98 32.43 -3.83
CA PRO A 1029 -5.65 33.71 -3.67
C PRO A 1029 -7.14 33.51 -3.36
N VAL A 1030 -7.66 34.23 -2.37
CA VAL A 1030 -9.08 34.19 -2.03
C VAL A 1030 -9.93 34.65 -3.23
N GLN A 1031 -10.67 33.74 -3.83
CA GLN A 1031 -11.58 34.07 -4.94
C GLN A 1031 -12.95 34.50 -4.37
N PRO A 1032 -13.55 35.59 -4.89
CA PRO A 1032 -14.89 35.99 -4.48
C PRO A 1032 -15.90 34.92 -4.90
N VAL A 1033 -16.52 34.26 -3.92
CA VAL A 1033 -17.57 33.28 -4.16
C VAL A 1033 -18.81 34.02 -4.68
N SER A 1034 -19.20 33.80 -5.94
CA SER A 1034 -20.52 34.23 -6.40
C SER A 1034 -21.58 33.39 -5.68
N PRO A 1035 -22.64 33.99 -5.10
CA PRO A 1035 -23.66 33.24 -4.36
C PRO A 1035 -24.50 32.38 -5.31
N GLY A 1036 -24.04 31.18 -5.62
CA GLY A 1036 -24.84 30.09 -6.19
C GLY A 1036 -25.71 29.48 -5.09
N HIS A 1037 -26.97 29.15 -5.42
CA HIS A 1037 -27.94 28.58 -4.49
C HIS A 1037 -27.34 27.43 -3.67
N GLY A 1038 -27.16 27.65 -2.37
CA GLY A 1038 -26.68 26.62 -1.45
C GLY A 1038 -27.62 25.43 -1.44
N GLY A 1039 -27.14 24.29 -1.92
CA GLY A 1039 -27.71 22.99 -1.63
C GLY A 1039 -27.56 22.73 -0.13
N GLY A 1040 -28.63 22.97 0.62
CA GLY A 1040 -28.70 22.67 2.04
C GLY A 1040 -28.51 21.17 2.27
N ASN A 1041 -27.61 20.87 3.19
CA ASN A 1041 -27.50 19.57 3.85
C ASN A 1041 -28.87 19.18 4.43
N GLY A 1042 -29.49 18.12 3.93
CA GLY A 1042 -30.83 17.70 4.32
C GLY A 1042 -31.04 16.21 4.16
N GLY A 1043 -30.84 15.44 5.24
CA GLY A 1043 -31.36 14.09 5.35
C GLY A 1043 -32.88 14.11 5.43
N GLY A 1044 -33.56 13.16 4.76
CA GLY A 1044 -35.00 13.00 4.87
C GLY A 1044 -35.66 12.28 3.70
N ASN A 1045 -35.83 10.98 3.88
CA ASN A 1045 -36.85 10.06 3.35
C ASN A 1045 -38.07 10.68 2.61
N GLY A 1046 -38.47 10.10 1.47
CA GLY A 1046 -39.80 10.29 0.86
C GLY A 1046 -39.79 10.30 -0.67
N GLY A 1047 -40.47 9.32 -1.29
CA GLY A 1047 -40.46 9.08 -2.73
C GLY A 1047 -41.42 9.96 -3.54
N GLY A 1048 -41.37 9.77 -4.87
CA GLY A 1048 -42.33 10.38 -5.80
C GLY A 1048 -41.79 10.52 -7.22
N HIS A 1049 -42.14 9.56 -8.08
CA HIS A 1049 -41.94 9.60 -9.53
C HIS A 1049 -42.72 10.72 -10.23
N GLY A 1050 -42.15 11.19 -11.34
CA GLY A 1050 -42.80 11.87 -12.49
C GLY A 1050 -41.73 12.66 -13.24
N GLY A 1051 -41.30 12.37 -14.48
CA GLY A 1051 -41.97 11.74 -15.61
C GLY A 1051 -42.53 12.82 -16.54
N GLY A 1052 -41.82 13.14 -17.64
CA GLY A 1052 -42.45 13.81 -18.79
C GLY A 1052 -41.61 14.81 -19.60
N ASN A 1053 -40.94 14.27 -20.63
CA ASN A 1053 -40.69 14.80 -21.99
C ASN A 1053 -41.36 16.12 -22.43
N GLY A 1054 -40.65 16.85 -23.30
CA GLY A 1054 -41.31 17.73 -24.29
C GLY A 1054 -40.38 18.66 -25.06
N ALA A 1055 -39.96 18.22 -26.26
CA ALA A 1055 -39.17 18.96 -27.24
C ALA A 1055 -39.86 20.23 -27.79
N GLY A 1056 -39.08 21.15 -28.39
CA GLY A 1056 -39.62 22.14 -29.33
C GLY A 1056 -38.75 23.36 -29.63
N HIS A 1057 -37.98 23.27 -30.70
CA HIS A 1057 -37.44 24.30 -31.59
C HIS A 1057 -37.73 25.80 -31.35
N GLY A 1058 -36.67 26.61 -31.51
CA GLY A 1058 -36.57 27.51 -32.66
C GLY A 1058 -36.80 29.00 -32.44
N GLY A 1059 -35.71 29.76 -32.43
CA GLY A 1059 -35.53 30.93 -33.29
C GLY A 1059 -36.18 32.27 -32.92
N GLY A 1060 -35.33 33.29 -32.83
CA GLY A 1060 -35.59 34.55 -33.53
C GLY A 1060 -36.31 35.67 -32.77
N ASN A 1061 -35.50 36.56 -32.20
CA ASN A 1061 -35.49 38.01 -32.43
C ASN A 1061 -36.82 38.80 -32.37
N GLY A 1062 -36.84 39.82 -31.51
CA GLY A 1062 -37.51 41.08 -31.81
C GLY A 1062 -38.67 41.49 -30.89
N GLY A 1063 -38.36 42.42 -29.98
CA GLY A 1063 -39.11 43.67 -29.84
C GLY A 1063 -40.52 43.65 -29.24
N GLY A 1064 -40.66 44.41 -28.14
CA GLY A 1064 -41.78 45.35 -28.04
C GLY A 1064 -42.98 44.93 -27.20
N ASN A 1065 -42.94 45.38 -25.96
CA ASN A 1065 -43.97 46.24 -25.34
C ASN A 1065 -45.43 45.73 -25.27
N GLY A 1066 -45.93 45.69 -24.04
CA GLY A 1066 -47.28 46.21 -23.76
C GLY A 1066 -48.32 45.17 -23.36
N GLY A 1067 -48.53 45.08 -22.04
CA GLY A 1067 -49.84 45.37 -21.49
C GLY A 1067 -50.89 44.26 -21.44
N GLY A 1068 -51.24 43.89 -20.21
CA GLY A 1068 -52.64 44.08 -19.82
C GLY A 1068 -53.49 42.83 -19.71
N ASN A 1069 -53.61 42.39 -18.46
CA ASN A 1069 -54.87 42.22 -17.73
C ASN A 1069 -55.93 41.23 -18.22
N GLY A 1070 -56.37 40.42 -17.25
CA GLY A 1070 -57.79 40.07 -17.09
C GLY A 1070 -58.04 38.58 -17.24
N SER A 1071 -58.03 37.80 -16.15
CA SER A 1071 -59.14 37.63 -15.20
C SER A 1071 -60.29 36.77 -15.72
N GLY A 1072 -60.70 35.78 -14.92
CA GLY A 1072 -61.99 35.11 -15.03
C GLY A 1072 -61.84 33.60 -15.24
N ASN A 1073 -61.65 32.78 -14.20
CA ASN A 1073 -62.59 32.40 -13.15
C ASN A 1073 -63.70 31.42 -13.61
N GLY A 1074 -63.85 30.35 -12.82
CA GLY A 1074 -65.00 29.45 -12.79
C GLY A 1074 -64.88 28.27 -13.76
N GLY A 1075 -64.98 27.00 -13.36
CA GLY A 1075 -65.53 26.43 -12.13
C GLY A 1075 -66.35 25.19 -12.50
N GLY A 1076 -66.49 24.26 -11.55
CA GLY A 1076 -67.48 23.17 -11.60
C GLY A 1076 -66.98 21.89 -12.29
N ASN A 1077 -66.49 20.87 -11.59
CA ASN A 1077 -67.13 19.99 -10.58
C ASN A 1077 -67.96 18.84 -11.19
N GLY A 1078 -67.72 17.63 -10.66
CA GLY A 1078 -68.51 16.42 -10.85
C GLY A 1078 -67.94 15.46 -11.91
N GLY A 1079 -67.64 14.20 -11.63
CA GLY A 1079 -67.90 13.39 -10.45
C GLY A 1079 -68.08 11.93 -10.87
N GLY A 1080 -67.46 11.01 -10.12
CA GLY A 1080 -67.81 9.59 -10.04
C GLY A 1080 -67.46 8.73 -11.26
N ASN A 1081 -67.35 7.40 -11.16
CA ASN A 1081 -67.41 6.48 -10.04
C ASN A 1081 -67.04 5.09 -10.61
N GLY A 1082 -66.40 4.24 -9.81
CA GLY A 1082 -66.31 2.78 -10.02
C GLY A 1082 -65.34 2.32 -11.11
N GLY A 1083 -64.55 1.27 -10.96
CA GLY A 1083 -64.63 0.14 -10.03
C GLY A 1083 -64.46 -1.16 -10.82
N GLY A 1084 -63.73 -2.13 -10.25
CA GLY A 1084 -63.60 -3.51 -10.76
C GLY A 1084 -62.30 -3.74 -11.56
N ASN A 1085 -61.24 -4.37 -11.05
CA ASN A 1085 -61.05 -5.65 -10.36
C ASN A 1085 -61.04 -6.89 -11.30
N GLY A 1086 -60.05 -7.77 -11.07
CA GLY A 1086 -59.81 -9.04 -11.76
C GLY A 1086 -58.48 -9.02 -12.52
N GLY A 1087 -57.39 -9.63 -12.04
CA GLY A 1087 -57.21 -11.10 -11.93
C GLY A 1087 -56.58 -11.60 -13.25
N GLY A 1088 -55.53 -12.39 -13.33
CA GLY A 1088 -54.70 -13.11 -12.39
C GLY A 1088 -53.83 -14.09 -13.21
N ASN A 1089 -52.74 -14.52 -12.58
CA ASN A 1089 -52.09 -15.83 -12.74
C ASN A 1089 -51.21 -16.19 -13.96
N GLY A 1090 -50.04 -16.77 -13.61
CA GLY A 1090 -49.23 -17.69 -14.42
C GLY A 1090 -48.21 -16.99 -15.32
N GLY A 1091 -46.90 -17.24 -15.26
CA GLY A 1091 -46.13 -18.35 -14.72
C GLY A 1091 -44.99 -18.65 -15.71
N GLY A 1092 -43.83 -19.09 -15.22
CA GLY A 1092 -42.85 -19.82 -16.04
C GLY A 1092 -41.55 -19.08 -16.38
N ASN A 1093 -40.56 -19.27 -15.50
CA ASN A 1093 -39.26 -19.92 -15.76
C ASN A 1093 -38.39 -19.47 -16.96
N GLY A 1094 -37.11 -19.20 -16.68
CA GLY A 1094 -36.03 -19.48 -17.62
C GLY A 1094 -34.85 -18.50 -17.63
N GLY A 1095 -33.82 -18.81 -16.84
CA GLY A 1095 -32.40 -18.63 -17.20
C GLY A 1095 -31.84 -17.21 -17.39
N ARG A 1096 -31.08 -16.76 -16.40
CA ARG A 1096 -29.62 -16.53 -16.49
C ARG A 1096 -29.04 -16.39 -15.10
#